data_AF-A0A2K8KHZ8-F1
#
_entry.id   AF-A0A2K8KHZ8-F1
#
_cell.length_a   1.000
_cell.length_b   1.000
_cell.length_c   1.000
_cell.angle_alpha   90.00
_cell.angle_beta   90.00
_cell.angle_gamma   90.00
#
_symmetry.space_group_name_H-M   'P 1'
#
loop_
_entity.id
_entity.type
_entity.pdbx_description
1 polymer ?
#
loop_
_entity_poly.entity_id
_entity_poly.type
_entity_poly.pdbx_seq_one_letter_code
_entity_poly.pdbx_strand_id
1 'polypeptide(L)'
;MKDLVLTNKVSKEDFKRYFVKCPKEAWIFYSLQNFKTALKLKTNVNLRAVWKDALIKKKIKHHNDTVRLTTRRTWQNNLQIKHHFQRIETHLKVVFDSAEDFDTSTGFDPFAIYERLLTAADLTPEEQMQKEVLQTQFANIDGLDMHNVDAETIVDGNLVGSEARAYLRSQLKLENNLNKTDFGWFSFESLPYYEALEKTQKILEQKKYKLLFEPTFEYQAGKMRVKCDALINYGNKQVEIIEVKASSHHKPEHFYDLMYQWYVLTKLGYNVIKTSLCLINPDYYRGMGILDADDINFNSDFEEIDFQTEIYEPFLEKEFASTSKPGIPDDIAINSLFYVSECYMGSKTKHINFVEMFKNINKTINLDLIINKMQLELNNIETLLQPICPKYKFDYKNENLKFDQVVCQTVVRHYEKTRPNLFQLTRFKKDAAEIYYNTGLVYLTDVYEKIDFDDFYKPNGKLYFNENSQRIVKVTVNYEQNNHQKNPTDIVKMSKMKDILELLKDYYKFPVYMYDFETAKWAIPNFNRSKTYQQIPFQYSIHVLTDENYDFNHPNETMKHFNFIANELIDPRVDFIQNFIKDSFSCGPGVYVAYNVAFEKMVLKQLMWQFPEYYKPLKWIYQNTIDLMSFFNLKENNWLIYDPEFCGSYSIKKTQPALDSTLSYQDLKINKGDKASATFRQFMDKVIAPEIWTNIIREDMLKYCDRDTLAMVVVLQSVVKLIKEVKPDFKETVERLNGEEECIK
;
A
#
# COMPACT_ATOMS: atom_id res chain seq x y z
N MET A 1 -32.76 24.79 16.40
CA MET A 1 -32.59 23.33 16.58
C MET A 1 -31.80 23.14 17.87
N LYS A 2 -32.26 22.29 18.80
CA LYS A 2 -31.47 21.99 20.01
C LYS A 2 -30.18 21.30 19.57
N ASP A 3 -29.03 21.78 20.05
CA ASP A 3 -27.75 21.12 19.80
C ASP A 3 -27.84 19.66 20.22
N LEU A 4 -27.49 18.78 19.30
CA LEU A 4 -27.55 17.34 19.53
C LEU A 4 -26.44 16.93 20.49
N VAL A 5 -26.78 16.28 21.60
CA VAL A 5 -25.80 15.89 22.64
C VAL A 5 -25.25 14.49 22.34
N LEU A 6 -23.96 14.40 22.06
CA LEU A 6 -23.27 13.11 21.91
C LEU A 6 -23.18 12.38 23.24
N THR A 7 -23.44 11.08 23.20
CA THR A 7 -23.37 10.20 24.37
C THR A 7 -22.05 9.45 24.44
N ASN A 8 -21.40 9.19 23.30
CA ASN A 8 -20.12 8.51 23.19
C ASN A 8 -19.13 9.31 22.34
N LYS A 9 -17.85 8.97 22.44
CA LYS A 9 -16.77 9.63 21.72
C LYS A 9 -16.85 9.33 20.22
N VAL A 10 -16.54 10.31 19.38
CA VAL A 10 -16.23 10.13 17.96
C VAL A 10 -14.88 10.78 17.71
N SER A 11 -13.82 9.97 17.60
CA SER A 11 -12.47 10.46 17.39
C SER A 11 -12.22 10.89 15.94
N LYS A 12 -11.09 11.58 15.69
CA LYS A 12 -10.66 11.96 14.33
C LYS A 12 -10.51 10.73 13.44
N GLU A 13 -9.87 9.68 13.93
CA GLU A 13 -9.67 8.42 13.21
C GLU A 13 -10.98 7.68 12.94
N ASP A 14 -11.94 7.68 13.89
CA ASP A 14 -13.26 7.07 13.67
C ASP A 14 -14.00 7.77 12.54
N PHE A 15 -13.99 9.10 12.54
CA PHE A 15 -14.62 9.92 11.52
C PHE A 15 -13.99 9.64 10.15
N LYS A 16 -12.67 9.74 10.06
CA LYS A 16 -11.88 9.48 8.85
C LYS A 16 -12.16 8.08 8.28
N ARG A 17 -12.04 7.04 9.12
CA ARG A 17 -12.26 5.65 8.71
C ARG A 17 -13.69 5.39 8.26
N TYR A 18 -14.68 5.96 8.94
CA TYR A 18 -16.08 5.81 8.56
C TYR A 18 -16.39 6.38 7.17
N PHE A 19 -15.77 7.51 6.81
CA PHE A 19 -15.96 8.13 5.49
C PHE A 19 -15.10 7.51 4.37
N VAL A 20 -13.87 7.10 4.68
CA VAL A 20 -12.90 6.61 3.67
C VAL A 20 -13.02 5.10 3.42
N LYS A 21 -13.23 4.30 4.48
CA LYS A 21 -13.17 2.84 4.45
C LYS A 21 -14.57 2.23 4.56
N CYS A 22 -14.74 1.20 5.39
CA CYS A 22 -16.01 0.55 5.68
C CYS A 22 -16.50 0.95 7.09
N PRO A 23 -17.78 1.29 7.30
CA PRO A 23 -18.36 1.50 8.62
C PRO A 23 -18.15 0.33 9.60
N LYS A 24 -18.10 -0.90 9.10
CA LYS A 24 -17.81 -2.08 9.92
C LYS A 24 -16.35 -2.17 10.36
N GLU A 25 -15.44 -1.71 9.51
CA GLU A 25 -14.03 -1.57 9.88
C GLU A 25 -13.88 -0.49 10.95
N ALA A 26 -14.56 0.65 10.78
CA ALA A 26 -14.66 1.67 11.83
C ALA A 26 -15.22 1.08 13.14
N TRP A 27 -16.26 0.25 13.06
CA TRP A 27 -16.81 -0.44 14.23
C TRP A 27 -15.78 -1.33 14.94
N ILE A 28 -15.05 -2.16 14.19
CA ILE A 28 -14.07 -3.11 14.74
C ILE A 28 -12.98 -2.37 15.53
N PHE A 29 -12.46 -1.28 14.97
CA PHE A 29 -11.33 -0.54 15.52
C PHE A 29 -11.73 0.63 16.44
N TYR A 30 -13.03 0.86 16.64
CA TYR A 30 -13.55 1.90 17.52
C TYR A 30 -13.12 1.74 18.99
N SER A 31 -13.04 0.49 19.47
CA SER A 31 -12.63 0.20 20.84
C SER A 31 -12.07 -1.21 21.00
N LEU A 32 -11.24 -1.41 22.03
CA LEU A 32 -10.72 -2.73 22.38
C LEU A 32 -11.86 -3.75 22.63
N GLN A 33 -13.00 -3.28 23.14
CA GLN A 33 -14.18 -4.13 23.38
C GLN A 33 -14.84 -4.58 22.07
N ASN A 34 -14.97 -3.67 21.09
CA ASN A 34 -15.49 -4.03 19.77
C ASN A 34 -14.55 -5.02 19.06
N PHE A 35 -13.24 -4.77 19.12
CA PHE A 35 -12.23 -5.66 18.56
C PHE A 35 -12.32 -7.08 19.17
N LYS A 36 -12.34 -7.18 20.51
CA LYS A 36 -12.55 -8.47 21.22
C LYS A 36 -13.87 -9.14 20.85
N THR A 37 -14.92 -8.37 20.60
CA THR A 37 -16.23 -8.92 20.18
C THR A 37 -16.16 -9.48 18.77
N ALA A 38 -15.51 -8.79 17.84
CA ALA A 38 -15.27 -9.30 16.49
C ALA A 38 -14.42 -10.60 16.50
N LEU A 39 -13.38 -10.66 17.35
CA LEU A 39 -12.59 -11.89 17.55
C LEU A 39 -13.45 -13.07 18.02
N LYS A 40 -14.34 -12.83 18.98
CA LYS A 40 -15.29 -13.85 19.44
C LYS A 40 -16.22 -14.32 18.32
N LEU A 41 -16.71 -13.42 17.47
CA LEU A 41 -17.57 -13.78 16.33
C LEU A 41 -16.85 -14.54 15.21
N LYS A 42 -15.53 -14.39 15.10
CA LYS A 42 -14.66 -15.14 14.16
C LYS A 42 -14.38 -16.57 14.66
N THR A 43 -14.25 -16.75 15.98
CA THR A 43 -13.79 -18.00 16.61
C THR A 43 -14.90 -18.88 17.22
N ASN A 44 -15.96 -18.31 17.79
CA ASN A 44 -16.95 -19.08 18.55
C ASN A 44 -18.10 -19.64 17.72
N VAL A 45 -18.36 -20.94 17.93
CA VAL A 45 -19.57 -21.66 17.49
C VAL A 45 -20.73 -21.46 18.49
N ASN A 46 -20.47 -21.01 19.73
CA ASN A 46 -21.47 -20.94 20.80
C ASN A 46 -21.67 -19.51 21.36
N LEU A 47 -22.69 -18.80 20.86
CA LEU A 47 -22.85 -17.33 20.98
C LEU A 47 -23.80 -16.83 22.10
N ARG A 48 -24.30 -17.71 22.99
CA ARG A 48 -25.22 -17.31 24.09
C ARG A 48 -24.59 -16.39 25.15
N ALA A 49 -23.26 -16.41 25.32
CA ALA A 49 -22.57 -15.62 26.34
C ALA A 49 -22.30 -14.17 25.90
N VAL A 50 -21.98 -13.93 24.61
CA VAL A 50 -21.55 -12.62 24.09
C VAL A 50 -22.66 -11.57 24.19
N TRP A 51 -23.92 -11.97 23.98
CA TRP A 51 -25.07 -11.08 24.04
C TRP A 51 -25.57 -10.80 25.46
N LYS A 52 -25.35 -11.72 26.42
CA LYS A 52 -25.70 -11.49 27.84
C LYS A 52 -24.85 -10.37 28.45
N ASP A 53 -23.57 -10.28 28.09
CA ASP A 53 -22.69 -9.23 28.60
C ASP A 53 -22.98 -7.84 28.00
N ALA A 54 -23.45 -7.78 26.75
CA ALA A 54 -23.74 -6.52 26.05
C ALA A 54 -25.10 -5.91 26.42
N LEU A 55 -26.11 -6.74 26.72
CA LEU A 55 -27.47 -6.29 27.04
C LEU A 55 -27.66 -5.81 28.49
N ILE A 56 -26.71 -6.08 29.40
CA ILE A 56 -26.82 -5.70 30.82
C ILE A 56 -26.68 -4.18 31.05
N LYS A 57 -26.30 -3.36 30.05
CA LYS A 57 -26.03 -1.91 30.26
C LYS A 57 -26.99 -0.88 29.67
N LYS A 58 -28.11 -1.22 29.02
CA LYS A 58 -29.07 -0.20 28.53
C LYS A 58 -30.54 -0.63 28.65
N LYS A 59 -31.18 -0.29 29.78
CA LYS A 59 -32.63 -0.09 29.86
C LYS A 59 -32.93 1.39 29.61
N ILE A 60 -33.38 1.76 28.42
CA ILE A 60 -34.03 3.05 28.17
C ILE A 60 -35.32 2.83 27.39
N LYS A 61 -36.41 3.41 27.90
CA LYS A 61 -37.80 3.31 27.44
C LYS A 61 -37.97 3.86 26.02
N HIS A 62 -38.71 3.10 25.20
CA HIS A 62 -39.19 3.53 23.89
C HIS A 62 -40.24 4.65 24.00
N HIS A 63 -40.11 5.67 23.16
CA HIS A 63 -41.24 6.46 22.66
C HIS A 63 -41.22 6.44 21.13
N ASN A 64 -42.38 6.13 20.56
CA ASN A 64 -42.66 6.09 19.13
C ASN A 64 -42.49 7.47 18.49
N ASP A 65 -42.01 7.51 17.25
CA ASP A 65 -42.67 8.26 16.19
C ASP A 65 -42.21 7.81 14.79
N THR A 66 -43.21 7.58 13.95
CA THR A 66 -43.16 7.11 12.56
C THR A 66 -42.87 8.24 11.58
N VAL A 67 -41.89 8.05 10.69
CA VAL A 67 -41.80 8.78 9.41
C VAL A 67 -41.62 7.77 8.27
N ARG A 68 -42.61 7.73 7.38
CA ARG A 68 -42.63 6.94 6.15
C ARG A 68 -41.70 7.59 5.12
N LEU A 69 -40.74 6.83 4.59
CA LEU A 69 -40.08 7.10 3.31
C LEU A 69 -40.26 5.90 2.39
N THR A 70 -40.88 6.18 1.25
CA THR A 70 -41.27 5.28 0.18
C THR A 70 -40.14 5.09 -0.81
N THR A 71 -39.63 3.85 -0.91
CA THR A 71 -39.24 3.12 -2.13
C THR A 71 -38.87 1.69 -1.73
N ARG A 72 -39.88 0.83 -1.62
CA ARG A 72 -39.76 -0.63 -1.39
C ARG A 72 -40.42 -1.35 -2.55
N ARG A 73 -39.65 -2.20 -3.24
CA ARG A 73 -40.01 -3.44 -3.96
C ARG A 73 -38.86 -3.70 -4.94
N THR A 74 -37.75 -4.31 -4.50
CA THR A 74 -37.53 -5.76 -4.69
C THR A 74 -36.52 -6.40 -3.71
N TRP A 75 -36.14 -5.77 -2.60
CA TRP A 75 -35.04 -6.26 -1.74
C TRP A 75 -35.44 -6.82 -0.37
N GLN A 76 -36.73 -6.95 -0.06
CA GLN A 76 -37.17 -7.25 1.31
C GLN A 76 -37.98 -8.53 1.51
N ASN A 77 -38.25 -9.32 0.48
CA ASN A 77 -39.10 -10.50 0.64
C ASN A 77 -38.35 -11.83 0.85
N ASN A 78 -37.01 -11.85 0.93
CA ASN A 78 -36.25 -13.06 1.29
C ASN A 78 -35.43 -12.95 2.59
N LEU A 79 -35.69 -11.94 3.43
CA LEU A 79 -35.01 -11.74 4.70
C LEU A 79 -35.95 -11.99 5.91
N GLN A 80 -36.69 -13.11 5.89
CA GLN A 80 -37.08 -13.75 7.16
C GLN A 80 -35.88 -14.56 7.67
N ILE A 81 -34.82 -13.86 8.08
CA ILE A 81 -33.71 -14.46 8.81
C ILE A 81 -34.24 -14.76 10.22
N LYS A 82 -34.67 -16.01 10.46
CA LYS A 82 -34.68 -16.58 11.81
C LYS A 82 -33.34 -16.26 12.47
N HIS A 83 -33.35 -15.81 13.73
CA HIS A 83 -32.19 -15.42 14.56
C HIS A 83 -31.14 -16.55 14.75
N HIS A 84 -30.58 -17.07 13.66
CA HIS A 84 -29.46 -17.98 13.65
C HIS A 84 -28.19 -17.16 13.66
N PHE A 85 -27.58 -17.15 14.85
CA PHE A 85 -26.19 -16.92 15.18
C PHE A 85 -25.26 -17.18 13.97
N GLN A 86 -24.58 -16.13 13.49
CA GLN A 86 -23.72 -16.23 12.31
C GLN A 86 -22.29 -15.87 12.67
N ARG A 87 -21.42 -16.88 12.61
CA ARG A 87 -19.97 -16.69 12.53
C ARG A 87 -19.67 -15.76 11.36
N ILE A 88 -18.73 -14.84 11.55
CA ILE A 88 -18.34 -13.88 10.51
C ILE A 88 -16.99 -14.25 9.92
N GLU A 89 -16.72 -13.70 8.74
CA GLU A 89 -15.42 -13.69 8.10
C GLU A 89 -15.00 -12.25 7.78
N THR A 90 -13.72 -11.92 7.92
CA THR A 90 -13.20 -10.57 7.71
C THR A 90 -12.18 -10.53 6.57
N HIS A 91 -12.30 -9.54 5.70
CA HIS A 91 -11.41 -9.29 4.57
C HIS A 91 -10.74 -7.92 4.69
N LEU A 92 -10.20 -7.64 5.87
CA LEU A 92 -9.49 -6.40 6.18
C LEU A 92 -8.10 -6.45 5.55
N LYS A 93 -7.77 -5.43 4.74
CA LYS A 93 -6.43 -5.19 4.23
C LYS A 93 -6.17 -3.69 4.24
N VAL A 94 -5.10 -3.27 4.90
CA VAL A 94 -4.55 -1.92 4.71
C VAL A 94 -3.65 -1.98 3.49
N VAL A 95 -4.04 -1.28 2.42
CA VAL A 95 -3.20 -1.14 1.22
C VAL A 95 -2.04 -0.22 1.58
N PHE A 96 -0.82 -0.62 1.27
CA PHE A 96 0.35 0.22 1.46
C PHE A 96 0.26 1.46 0.53
N ASP A 97 0.77 2.58 1.02
CA ASP A 97 0.83 3.82 0.27
C ASP A 97 2.05 3.78 -0.67
N SER A 98 1.90 3.06 -1.76
CA SER A 98 2.79 3.21 -2.90
C SER A 98 1.91 3.49 -4.12
N ALA A 99 2.26 4.55 -4.85
CA ALA A 99 1.58 4.96 -6.07
C ALA A 99 1.66 3.87 -7.17
N GLU A 100 2.42 2.80 -6.93
CA GLU A 100 2.73 1.73 -7.86
C GLU A 100 2.68 0.34 -7.20
N ASP A 101 1.87 0.16 -6.15
CA ASP A 101 1.62 -1.18 -5.62
C ASP A 101 0.70 -1.94 -6.58
N PHE A 102 1.34 -2.48 -7.62
CA PHE A 102 0.78 -3.31 -8.68
C PHE A 102 0.32 -4.69 -8.21
N ASP A 103 0.26 -4.93 -6.90
CA ASP A 103 -0.51 -6.03 -6.34
C ASP A 103 -1.44 -5.56 -5.22
N THR A 104 -2.71 -5.34 -5.57
CA THR A 104 -3.85 -5.17 -4.65
C THR A 104 -3.97 -6.22 -3.54
N SER A 105 -3.14 -7.26 -3.55
CA SER A 105 -3.10 -8.35 -2.58
C SER A 105 -2.07 -8.17 -1.44
N THR A 106 -1.11 -7.25 -1.52
CA THR A 106 0.02 -7.14 -0.55
C THR A 106 -0.30 -6.43 0.75
N GLY A 107 -1.41 -5.69 0.83
CA GLY A 107 -1.81 -5.01 2.06
C GLY A 107 -1.90 -5.95 3.27
N PHE A 108 -1.42 -5.51 4.43
CA PHE A 108 -1.47 -6.32 5.65
C PHE A 108 -2.88 -6.39 6.23
N ASP A 109 -3.21 -7.49 6.91
CA ASP A 109 -4.47 -7.61 7.65
C ASP A 109 -4.26 -7.11 9.09
N PRO A 110 -4.69 -5.86 9.42
CA PRO A 110 -4.50 -5.30 10.76
C PRO A 110 -5.21 -6.13 11.82
N PHE A 111 -6.30 -6.80 11.44
CA PHE A 111 -7.05 -7.63 12.36
C PHE A 111 -6.26 -8.86 12.78
N ALA A 112 -5.58 -9.52 11.83
CA ALA A 112 -4.74 -10.68 12.11
C ALA A 112 -3.49 -10.32 12.93
N ILE A 113 -2.85 -9.17 12.63
CA ILE A 113 -1.69 -8.70 13.40
C ILE A 113 -2.12 -8.40 14.84
N TYR A 114 -3.18 -7.62 15.04
CA TYR A 114 -3.63 -7.23 16.37
C TYR A 114 -4.21 -8.42 17.14
N GLU A 115 -4.82 -9.40 16.45
CA GLU A 115 -5.21 -10.69 17.03
C GLU A 115 -4.00 -11.36 17.68
N ARG A 116 -2.87 -11.48 16.97
CA ARG A 116 -1.64 -12.06 17.52
C ARG A 116 -1.12 -11.25 18.72
N LEU A 117 -0.91 -9.94 18.57
CA LEU A 117 -0.38 -9.08 19.63
C LEU A 117 -1.22 -9.13 20.92
N LEU A 118 -2.55 -9.25 20.79
CA LEU A 118 -3.46 -9.22 21.94
C LEU A 118 -3.73 -10.60 22.54
N THR A 119 -3.48 -11.71 21.83
CA THR A 119 -3.90 -13.06 22.28
C THR A 119 -2.76 -14.07 22.41
N ALA A 120 -1.64 -13.90 21.71
CA ALA A 120 -0.52 -14.83 21.80
C ALA A 120 0.16 -14.77 23.18
N ALA A 121 0.61 -15.92 23.66
CA ALA A 121 1.32 -16.06 24.93
C ALA A 121 2.84 -15.91 24.78
N ASP A 122 3.33 -16.06 23.56
CA ASP A 122 4.73 -16.19 23.14
C ASP A 122 5.17 -15.03 22.24
N LEU A 123 5.02 -13.79 22.74
CA LEU A 123 5.42 -12.59 22.00
C LEU A 123 6.94 -12.35 22.09
N THR A 124 7.55 -11.90 21.00
CA THR A 124 8.93 -11.40 21.03
C THR A 124 9.02 -10.07 21.82
N PRO A 125 10.22 -9.62 22.25
CA PRO A 125 10.37 -8.31 22.90
C PRO A 125 9.83 -7.13 22.06
N GLU A 126 10.01 -7.18 20.74
CA GLU A 126 9.48 -6.20 19.79
C GLU A 126 7.95 -6.24 19.72
N GLU A 127 7.36 -7.44 19.61
CA GLU A 127 5.91 -7.62 19.61
C GLU A 127 5.28 -7.19 20.95
N GLN A 128 6.00 -7.37 22.05
CA GLN A 128 5.56 -6.90 23.37
C GLN A 128 5.51 -5.37 23.43
N MET A 129 6.51 -4.67 22.89
CA MET A 129 6.49 -3.21 22.75
C MET A 129 5.36 -2.74 21.84
N GLN A 130 5.14 -3.41 20.70
CA GLN A 130 4.03 -3.12 19.79
C GLN A 130 2.66 -3.32 20.46
N LYS A 131 2.51 -4.36 21.29
CA LYS A 131 1.29 -4.60 22.06
C LYS A 131 1.00 -3.48 23.04
N GLU A 132 2.01 -2.99 23.74
CA GLU A 132 1.88 -1.87 24.68
C GLU A 132 1.44 -0.59 23.95
N VAL A 133 2.12 -0.27 22.83
CA VAL A 133 1.74 0.84 21.95
C VAL A 133 0.30 0.69 21.45
N LEU A 134 -0.09 -0.48 20.95
CA LEU A 134 -1.44 -0.76 20.47
C LEU A 134 -2.50 -0.53 21.57
N GLN A 135 -2.24 -1.01 22.79
CA GLN A 135 -3.14 -0.80 23.92
C GLN A 135 -3.29 0.68 24.28
N THR A 136 -2.20 1.45 24.26
CA THR A 136 -2.23 2.90 24.43
C THR A 136 -2.98 3.60 23.29
N GLN A 137 -2.82 3.15 22.05
CA GLN A 137 -3.51 3.72 20.89
C GLN A 137 -5.04 3.54 20.95
N PHE A 138 -5.53 2.40 21.45
CA PHE A 138 -6.96 2.22 21.72
C PHE A 138 -7.52 3.24 22.74
N ALA A 139 -6.66 3.79 23.60
CA ALA A 139 -7.00 4.85 24.55
C ALA A 139 -6.68 6.27 24.02
N ASN A 140 -6.03 6.40 22.87
CA ASN A 140 -5.61 7.68 22.30
C ASN A 140 -6.81 8.60 22.02
N ILE A 141 -6.59 9.89 22.22
CA ILE A 141 -7.53 10.97 21.94
C ILE A 141 -7.95 10.99 20.47
N ASP A 142 -7.01 10.82 19.55
CA ASP A 142 -7.29 10.82 18.10
C ASP A 142 -7.95 9.54 17.60
N GLY A 143 -7.96 8.48 18.41
CA GLY A 143 -8.44 7.14 18.06
C GLY A 143 -7.31 6.21 17.66
N LEU A 144 -7.65 4.99 17.26
CA LEU A 144 -6.66 4.02 16.77
C LEU A 144 -6.35 4.32 15.30
N ASP A 145 -5.11 4.71 15.00
CA ASP A 145 -4.57 4.76 13.65
C ASP A 145 -3.91 3.40 13.31
N MET A 146 -4.31 2.79 12.19
CA MET A 146 -3.77 1.50 11.78
C MET A 146 -2.45 1.61 11.01
N HIS A 147 -2.12 2.80 10.50
CA HIS A 147 -0.87 3.01 9.74
C HIS A 147 0.34 3.15 10.66
N ASN A 148 0.13 3.54 11.93
CA ASN A 148 1.18 3.78 12.93
C ASN A 148 1.70 2.53 13.63
N VAL A 149 1.62 1.35 13.00
CA VAL A 149 2.27 0.13 13.52
C VAL A 149 3.51 -0.21 12.71
N ASP A 150 3.68 0.41 11.55
CA ASP A 150 4.92 0.36 10.81
C ASP A 150 5.92 1.38 11.39
N ALA A 151 7.05 0.88 11.88
CA ALA A 151 8.10 1.69 12.47
C ALA A 151 8.60 2.78 11.50
N GLU A 152 8.63 2.49 10.20
CA GLU A 152 9.05 3.44 9.17
C GLU A 152 8.13 4.67 9.09
N THR A 153 6.82 4.42 9.08
CA THR A 153 5.82 5.50 8.94
C THR A 153 5.86 6.43 10.15
N ILE A 154 6.13 5.91 11.35
CA ILE A 154 6.29 6.70 12.56
C ILE A 154 7.56 7.57 12.48
N VAL A 155 8.68 7.00 12.06
CA VAL A 155 9.95 7.72 11.93
C VAL A 155 9.82 8.85 10.91
N ASP A 156 9.27 8.55 9.73
CA ASP A 156 9.00 9.55 8.68
C ASP A 156 8.04 10.65 9.17
N GLY A 157 6.93 10.26 9.83
CA GLY A 157 5.95 11.20 10.36
C GLY A 157 6.55 12.19 11.37
N ASN A 158 7.39 11.69 12.29
CA ASN A 158 8.05 12.52 13.29
C ASN A 158 9.09 13.48 12.66
N LEU A 159 9.91 12.97 11.74
CA LEU A 159 10.92 13.78 11.05
C LEU A 159 10.25 14.87 10.21
N VAL A 160 9.24 14.52 9.43
CA VAL A 160 8.44 15.45 8.63
C VAL A 160 7.76 16.49 9.52
N GLY A 161 7.18 16.08 10.66
CA GLY A 161 6.59 17.00 11.62
C GLY A 161 7.61 17.99 12.22
N SER A 162 8.84 17.55 12.49
CA SER A 162 9.93 18.43 12.95
C SER A 162 10.32 19.45 11.88
N GLU A 163 10.58 18.99 10.65
CA GLU A 163 10.99 19.85 9.54
C GLU A 163 9.86 20.82 9.13
N ALA A 164 8.61 20.37 9.11
CA ALA A 164 7.47 21.25 8.83
C ALA A 164 7.33 22.38 9.86
N ARG A 165 7.62 22.12 11.14
CA ARG A 165 7.65 23.18 12.17
C ARG A 165 8.78 24.17 11.94
N ALA A 166 9.95 23.72 11.52
CA ALA A 166 11.05 24.60 11.15
C ALA A 166 10.69 25.44 9.91
N TYR A 167 10.05 24.84 8.89
CA TYR A 167 9.49 25.53 7.73
C TYR A 167 8.50 26.63 8.14
N LEU A 168 7.48 26.30 8.95
CA LEU A 168 6.45 27.26 9.36
C LEU A 168 7.02 28.41 10.22
N ARG A 169 8.03 28.14 11.06
CA ARG A 169 8.76 29.18 11.78
C ARG A 169 9.53 30.11 10.84
N SER A 170 10.16 29.56 9.80
CA SER A 170 10.81 30.34 8.73
C SER A 170 9.80 31.25 8.03
N GLN A 171 8.63 30.73 7.68
CA GLN A 171 7.55 31.52 7.07
C GLN A 171 7.06 32.66 7.99
N LEU A 172 6.87 32.40 9.28
CA LEU A 172 6.50 33.45 10.25
C LEU A 172 7.58 34.55 10.35
N LYS A 173 8.86 34.16 10.34
CA LYS A 173 9.97 35.13 10.37
C LYS A 173 9.98 36.01 9.13
N LEU A 174 9.74 35.44 7.96
CA LEU A 174 9.60 36.20 6.71
C LEU A 174 8.42 37.17 6.77
N GLU A 175 7.27 36.70 7.25
CA GLU A 175 6.09 37.54 7.43
C GLU A 175 6.35 38.71 8.40
N ASN A 176 6.96 38.44 9.56
CA ASN A 176 7.31 39.45 10.54
C ASN A 176 8.23 40.53 9.96
N ASN A 177 9.23 40.12 9.18
CA ASN A 177 10.14 41.06 8.51
C ASN A 177 9.40 41.93 7.49
N LEU A 178 8.54 41.33 6.67
CA LEU A 178 7.77 42.04 5.64
C LEU A 178 6.79 43.05 6.25
N ASN A 179 6.08 42.65 7.31
CA ASN A 179 5.03 43.44 7.95
C ASN A 179 5.54 44.32 9.10
N LYS A 180 6.83 44.27 9.43
CA LYS A 180 7.44 44.94 10.58
C LYS A 180 6.72 44.61 11.90
N THR A 181 6.39 43.33 12.08
CA THR A 181 5.76 42.79 13.29
C THR A 181 6.74 41.89 14.04
N ASP A 182 6.40 41.52 15.28
CA ASP A 182 7.21 40.62 16.13
C ASP A 182 6.34 39.55 16.78
N PHE A 183 5.52 38.87 15.96
CA PHE A 183 4.70 37.79 16.46
C PHE A 183 5.57 36.57 16.78
N GLY A 184 5.35 35.99 17.96
CA GLY A 184 6.00 34.76 18.39
C GLY A 184 5.25 33.51 17.96
N TRP A 185 5.86 32.36 18.27
CA TRP A 185 5.24 31.04 18.17
C TRP A 185 5.25 30.32 19.52
N PHE A 186 4.36 29.36 19.71
CA PHE A 186 4.29 28.53 20.92
C PHE A 186 4.03 27.06 20.54
N SER A 187 4.64 26.10 21.26
CA SER A 187 4.42 24.67 21.04
C SER A 187 3.89 24.01 22.31
N PHE A 188 2.86 23.17 22.14
CA PHE A 188 2.22 22.42 23.22
C PHE A 188 2.70 20.95 23.32
N GLU A 189 3.68 20.54 22.52
CA GLU A 189 4.10 19.14 22.34
C GLU A 189 4.54 18.45 23.62
N SER A 190 5.23 19.16 24.51
CA SER A 190 5.70 18.61 25.77
C SER A 190 4.65 18.58 26.88
N LEU A 191 3.40 19.01 26.63
CA LEU A 191 2.38 19.20 27.66
C LEU A 191 1.37 18.05 27.69
N PRO A 192 0.96 17.58 28.89
CA PRO A 192 -0.16 16.66 29.03
C PRO A 192 -1.45 17.25 28.44
N TYR A 193 -2.34 16.39 27.93
CA TYR A 193 -3.56 16.80 27.21
C TYR A 193 -4.39 17.90 27.91
N TYR A 194 -4.71 17.73 29.19
CA TYR A 194 -5.54 18.70 29.91
C TYR A 194 -4.83 20.03 30.15
N GLU A 195 -3.51 20.00 30.36
CA GLU A 195 -2.69 21.21 30.47
C GLU A 195 -2.60 21.92 29.12
N ALA A 196 -2.39 21.17 28.03
CA ALA A 196 -2.37 21.70 26.67
C ALA A 196 -3.71 22.38 26.32
N LEU A 197 -4.85 21.78 26.69
CA LEU A 197 -6.19 22.35 26.49
C LEU A 197 -6.38 23.68 27.22
N GLU A 198 -6.08 23.73 28.52
CA GLU A 198 -6.21 24.96 29.32
C GLU A 198 -5.27 26.05 28.81
N LYS A 199 -4.01 25.69 28.52
CA LYS A 199 -3.01 26.63 28.05
C LYS A 199 -3.29 27.13 26.64
N THR A 200 -3.88 26.31 25.77
CA THR A 200 -4.31 26.72 24.42
C THR A 200 -5.28 27.89 24.51
N GLN A 201 -6.29 27.81 25.40
CA GLN A 201 -7.27 28.90 25.59
C GLN A 201 -6.59 30.20 26.05
N LYS A 202 -5.71 30.12 27.05
CA LYS A 202 -4.98 31.28 27.57
C LYS A 202 -4.07 31.93 26.52
N ILE A 203 -3.40 31.13 25.68
CA ILE A 203 -2.47 31.62 24.66
C ILE A 203 -3.22 32.25 23.49
N LEU A 204 -4.37 31.71 23.09
CA LEU A 204 -5.19 32.26 21.99
C LEU A 204 -5.71 33.68 22.28
N GLU A 205 -5.88 34.03 23.56
CA GLU A 205 -6.25 35.39 23.99
C GLU A 205 -5.07 36.37 23.98
N GLN A 206 -3.84 35.87 23.97
CA GLN A 206 -2.63 36.70 23.94
C GLN A 206 -2.30 37.13 22.52
N LYS A 207 -2.15 38.43 22.29
CA LYS A 207 -1.74 38.99 20.99
C LYS A 207 -0.26 38.72 20.63
N LYS A 208 0.50 38.07 21.51
CA LYS A 208 1.94 37.81 21.33
C LYS A 208 2.21 36.65 20.37
N TYR A 209 1.42 35.58 20.45
CA TYR A 209 1.69 34.33 19.72
C TYR A 209 0.73 34.19 18.56
N LYS A 210 1.29 34.21 17.34
CA LYS A 210 0.51 34.03 16.10
C LYS A 210 0.51 32.58 15.65
N LEU A 211 1.65 31.91 15.66
CA LEU A 211 1.79 30.51 15.22
C LEU A 211 1.80 29.57 16.42
N LEU A 212 0.88 28.61 16.44
CA LEU A 212 0.74 27.64 17.52
C LEU A 212 0.94 26.23 16.97
N PHE A 213 1.81 25.44 17.58
CA PHE A 213 2.00 24.03 17.24
C PHE A 213 1.32 23.15 18.26
N GLU A 214 0.53 22.19 17.78
CA GLU A 214 -0.22 21.26 18.62
C GLU A 214 -1.30 21.86 19.57
N PRO A 215 -1.96 23.00 19.26
CA PRO A 215 -3.04 23.50 20.11
C PRO A 215 -4.19 22.50 20.18
N THR A 216 -4.77 22.38 21.37
CA THR A 216 -5.75 21.35 21.70
C THR A 216 -7.13 21.95 21.99
N PHE A 217 -8.17 21.33 21.45
CA PHE A 217 -9.57 21.75 21.56
C PHE A 217 -10.47 20.58 21.93
N GLU A 218 -11.56 20.88 22.64
CA GLU A 218 -12.53 19.88 23.10
C GLU A 218 -13.97 20.40 22.91
N TYR A 219 -14.85 19.56 22.34
CA TYR A 219 -16.29 19.84 22.18
C TYR A 219 -17.13 18.74 22.86
N GLN A 220 -18.29 19.15 23.40
CA GLN A 220 -19.24 18.31 24.13
C GLN A 220 -18.63 17.45 25.24
N ALA A 221 -17.88 18.06 26.16
CA ALA A 221 -17.27 17.38 27.30
C ALA A 221 -16.41 16.17 26.89
N GLY A 222 -15.54 16.36 25.89
CA GLY A 222 -14.54 15.36 25.50
C GLY A 222 -14.99 14.34 24.47
N LYS A 223 -16.22 14.46 23.95
CA LYS A 223 -16.75 13.52 22.96
C LYS A 223 -16.13 13.72 21.58
N MET A 224 -15.73 14.94 21.27
CA MET A 224 -14.91 15.27 20.10
C MET A 224 -13.72 16.10 20.56
N ARG A 225 -12.53 15.72 20.09
CA ARG A 225 -11.26 16.31 20.53
C ARG A 225 -10.38 16.52 19.32
N VAL A 226 -9.70 17.66 19.27
CA VAL A 226 -8.82 18.04 18.17
C VAL A 226 -7.50 18.48 18.74
N LYS A 227 -6.42 17.97 18.16
CA LYS A 227 -5.08 18.51 18.28
C LYS A 227 -4.63 18.87 16.86
N CYS A 228 -4.47 20.16 16.59
CA CYS A 228 -4.05 20.64 15.27
C CYS A 228 -2.53 20.60 15.16
N ASP A 229 -1.95 20.17 14.04
CA ASP A 229 -0.48 20.19 13.88
C ASP A 229 0.07 21.62 13.99
N ALA A 230 -0.54 22.55 13.26
CA ALA A 230 -0.31 23.97 13.41
C ALA A 230 -1.60 24.80 13.26
N LEU A 231 -1.63 25.95 13.94
CA LEU A 231 -2.72 26.91 13.88
C LEU A 231 -2.18 28.33 13.86
N ILE A 232 -2.66 29.15 12.93
CA ILE A 232 -2.37 30.59 12.89
C ILE A 232 -3.55 31.35 13.52
N ASN A 233 -3.25 32.13 14.56
CA ASN A 233 -4.21 32.96 15.28
C ASN A 233 -4.21 34.40 14.72
N TYR A 234 -5.33 34.81 14.14
CA TYR A 234 -5.54 36.18 13.65
C TYR A 234 -6.23 37.09 14.69
N GLY A 235 -6.52 36.57 15.88
CA GLY A 235 -7.29 37.24 16.93
C GLY A 235 -8.80 37.20 16.66
N ASN A 236 -9.60 37.65 17.64
CA ASN A 236 -11.07 37.68 17.53
C ASN A 236 -11.70 36.33 17.12
N LYS A 237 -11.13 35.21 17.61
CA LYS A 237 -11.49 33.84 17.22
C LYS A 237 -11.39 33.53 15.72
N GLN A 238 -10.62 34.30 14.97
CA GLN A 238 -10.28 34.00 13.58
C GLN A 238 -9.00 33.19 13.52
N VAL A 239 -9.06 32.03 12.87
CA VAL A 239 -7.96 31.07 12.87
C VAL A 239 -7.78 30.42 11.50
N GLU A 240 -6.55 29.98 11.23
CA GLU A 240 -6.22 29.09 10.12
C GLU A 240 -5.65 27.79 10.68
N ILE A 241 -6.09 26.66 10.12
CA ILE A 241 -5.59 25.33 10.46
C ILE A 241 -4.59 24.90 9.39
N ILE A 242 -3.44 24.39 9.78
CA ILE A 242 -2.47 23.77 8.87
C ILE A 242 -2.23 22.35 9.38
N GLU A 243 -2.63 21.37 8.58
CA GLU A 243 -2.37 19.94 8.85
C GLU A 243 -1.14 19.52 8.05
N VAL A 244 -0.17 18.90 8.73
CA VAL A 244 1.09 18.42 8.14
C VAL A 244 0.95 16.94 7.83
N LYS A 245 1.33 16.51 6.63
CA LYS A 245 1.34 15.08 6.27
C LYS A 245 2.68 14.68 5.67
N ALA A 246 3.19 13.53 6.11
CA ALA A 246 4.26 12.80 5.44
C ALA A 246 3.72 12.18 4.13
N SER A 247 3.43 13.04 3.16
CA SER A 247 2.88 12.68 1.86
C SER A 247 3.22 13.79 0.88
N SER A 248 3.47 13.42 -0.38
CA SER A 248 3.64 14.36 -1.48
C SER A 248 2.35 14.66 -2.25
N HIS A 249 1.24 14.00 -1.88
CA HIS A 249 -0.02 14.11 -2.59
C HIS A 249 -1.22 14.22 -1.62
N HIS A 250 -2.30 14.80 -2.13
CA HIS A 250 -3.59 14.83 -1.44
C HIS A 250 -4.22 13.44 -1.40
N LYS A 251 -4.68 13.00 -0.22
CA LYS A 251 -5.44 11.76 -0.04
C LYS A 251 -6.83 12.05 0.55
N PRO A 252 -7.82 11.18 0.33
CA PRO A 252 -9.15 11.34 0.92
C PRO A 252 -9.13 11.48 2.45
N GLU A 253 -8.27 10.72 3.14
CA GLU A 253 -8.09 10.87 4.59
C GLU A 253 -7.69 12.29 5.03
N HIS A 254 -6.80 12.97 4.30
CA HIS A 254 -6.34 14.32 4.64
C HIS A 254 -7.51 15.32 4.59
N PHE A 255 -8.43 15.13 3.64
CA PHE A 255 -9.62 15.96 3.53
C PHE A 255 -10.56 15.79 4.75
N TYR A 256 -10.80 14.56 5.18
CA TYR A 256 -11.66 14.30 6.34
C TYR A 256 -10.99 14.66 7.67
N ASP A 257 -9.66 14.61 7.76
CA ASP A 257 -8.91 15.16 8.90
C ASP A 257 -9.16 16.65 9.05
N LEU A 258 -8.97 17.44 7.98
CA LEU A 258 -9.25 18.87 7.99
C LEU A 258 -10.73 19.18 8.24
N MET A 259 -11.65 18.40 7.64
CA MET A 259 -13.09 18.58 7.86
C MET A 259 -13.47 18.40 9.34
N TYR A 260 -12.93 17.37 10.00
CA TYR A 260 -13.19 17.10 11.40
C TYR A 260 -12.70 18.26 12.28
N GLN A 261 -11.48 18.75 12.04
CA GLN A 261 -10.92 19.87 12.78
C GLN A 261 -11.71 21.17 12.56
N TRP A 262 -12.01 21.49 11.31
CA TRP A 262 -12.85 22.62 10.94
C TRP A 262 -14.21 22.58 11.62
N TYR A 263 -14.86 21.40 11.63
CA TYR A 263 -16.18 21.22 12.24
C TYR A 263 -16.14 21.47 13.75
N VAL A 264 -15.18 20.88 14.47
CA VAL A 264 -15.05 21.04 15.92
C VAL A 264 -14.77 22.49 16.31
N LEU A 265 -13.82 23.16 15.64
CA LEU A 265 -13.50 24.56 15.92
C LEU A 265 -14.67 25.49 15.60
N THR A 266 -15.40 25.23 14.52
CA THR A 266 -16.63 25.98 14.18
C THR A 266 -17.69 25.83 15.27
N LYS A 267 -17.88 24.62 15.82
CA LYS A 267 -18.82 24.39 16.94
C LYS A 267 -18.40 25.07 18.24
N LEU A 268 -17.10 25.33 18.43
CA LEU A 268 -16.57 26.13 19.54
C LEU A 268 -16.67 27.66 19.31
N GLY A 269 -17.23 28.07 18.17
CA GLY A 269 -17.44 29.47 17.81
C GLY A 269 -16.21 30.15 17.21
N TYR A 270 -15.21 29.39 16.75
CA TYR A 270 -14.12 29.94 15.95
C TYR A 270 -14.57 30.14 14.50
N ASN A 271 -14.14 31.25 13.91
CA ASN A 271 -14.24 31.47 12.47
C ASN A 271 -12.96 30.93 11.82
N VAL A 272 -13.01 29.69 11.34
CA VAL A 272 -11.92 29.10 10.57
C VAL A 272 -11.93 29.72 9.17
N ILE A 273 -11.06 30.72 8.97
CA ILE A 273 -11.01 31.49 7.72
C ILE A 273 -10.27 30.74 6.62
N LYS A 274 -9.37 29.84 7.00
CA LYS A 274 -8.52 29.09 6.08
C LYS A 274 -8.15 27.73 6.68
N THR A 275 -7.98 26.75 5.82
CA THR A 275 -7.43 25.43 6.18
C THR A 275 -6.48 25.00 5.08
N SER A 276 -5.32 24.50 5.46
CA SER A 276 -4.23 24.19 4.54
C SER A 276 -3.65 22.81 4.83
N LEU A 277 -3.17 22.13 3.79
CA LEU A 277 -2.33 20.94 3.92
C LEU A 277 -0.88 21.33 3.65
N CYS A 278 0.02 21.05 4.59
CA CYS A 278 1.45 21.12 4.40
C CYS A 278 1.94 19.73 3.96
N LEU A 279 2.42 19.64 2.73
CA LEU A 279 2.85 18.41 2.06
C LEU A 279 4.31 18.54 1.63
N ILE A 280 4.96 17.39 1.46
CA ILE A 280 6.32 17.35 0.96
C ILE A 280 6.30 17.59 -0.55
N ASN A 281 7.16 18.47 -1.04
CA ASN A 281 7.23 18.80 -2.45
C ASN A 281 7.77 17.58 -3.26
N PRO A 282 6.98 17.02 -4.20
CA PRO A 282 7.42 15.88 -5.02
C PRO A 282 8.57 16.25 -5.98
N ASP A 283 8.77 17.54 -6.23
CA ASP A 283 9.75 18.06 -7.19
C ASP A 283 11.06 18.51 -6.51
N TYR A 284 11.14 18.34 -5.17
CA TYR A 284 12.35 18.64 -4.41
C TYR A 284 13.35 17.48 -4.45
N TYR A 285 14.57 17.78 -4.91
CA TYR A 285 15.73 16.91 -4.90
C TYR A 285 16.82 17.47 -3.99
N ARG A 286 17.31 16.65 -3.06
CA ARG A 286 18.37 17.06 -2.15
C ARG A 286 19.68 17.36 -2.91
N GLY A 287 20.32 18.48 -2.59
CA GLY A 287 21.50 18.98 -3.30
C GLY A 287 21.23 19.55 -4.71
N MET A 288 19.98 19.56 -5.18
CA MET A 288 19.62 20.10 -6.51
C MET A 288 18.50 21.15 -6.44
N GLY A 289 17.70 21.18 -5.37
CA GLY A 289 16.59 22.13 -5.22
C GLY A 289 15.31 21.61 -5.88
N ILE A 290 14.53 22.50 -6.49
CA ILE A 290 13.33 22.13 -7.24
C ILE A 290 13.72 21.87 -8.69
N LEU A 291 13.29 20.75 -9.24
CA LEU A 291 13.50 20.38 -10.64
C LEU A 291 12.15 20.21 -11.33
N ASP A 292 12.05 20.69 -12.56
CA ASP A 292 10.84 20.56 -13.36
C ASP A 292 10.84 19.24 -14.15
N ALA A 293 9.70 18.85 -14.72
CA ALA A 293 9.56 17.60 -15.47
C ALA A 293 10.52 17.51 -16.66
N ASP A 294 10.84 18.64 -17.29
CA ASP A 294 11.78 18.72 -18.42
C ASP A 294 13.23 18.42 -17.99
N ASP A 295 13.59 18.72 -16.74
CA ASP A 295 14.93 18.44 -16.18
C ASP A 295 15.16 16.94 -15.91
N ILE A 296 14.08 16.14 -15.88
CA ILE A 296 14.08 14.72 -15.50
C ILE A 296 13.65 13.83 -16.69
N ASN A 297 13.52 14.42 -17.88
CA ASN A 297 12.97 13.72 -19.02
C ASN A 297 13.95 12.68 -19.57
N PHE A 298 13.77 11.43 -19.15
CA PHE A 298 14.54 10.30 -19.65
C PHE A 298 13.89 9.74 -20.90
N ASN A 299 14.66 9.68 -21.99
CA ASN A 299 14.24 9.03 -23.21
C ASN A 299 14.23 7.49 -23.06
N SER A 300 13.04 6.90 -23.07
CA SER A 300 12.85 5.45 -23.05
C SER A 300 13.07 4.78 -24.40
N ASP A 301 13.27 5.55 -25.47
CA ASP A 301 13.43 5.02 -26.82
C ASP A 301 14.60 4.04 -26.92
N PHE A 302 14.50 3.17 -27.92
CA PHE A 302 15.60 2.29 -28.29
C PHE A 302 16.80 3.13 -28.72
N GLU A 303 17.99 2.66 -28.33
CA GLU A 303 19.27 3.28 -28.62
C GLU A 303 20.21 2.14 -28.98
N GLU A 304 20.82 2.23 -30.16
CA GLU A 304 21.83 1.30 -30.56
C GLU A 304 23.13 1.65 -29.83
N ILE A 305 23.67 0.69 -29.08
CA ILE A 305 24.88 0.86 -28.27
C ILE A 305 25.88 -0.19 -28.76
N ASP A 306 27.12 0.20 -29.02
CA ASP A 306 28.19 -0.73 -29.35
C ASP A 306 28.80 -1.31 -28.07
N PHE A 307 28.61 -2.62 -27.83
CA PHE A 307 29.05 -3.25 -26.59
C PHE A 307 30.56 -3.12 -26.38
N GLN A 308 31.38 -3.25 -27.42
CA GLN A 308 32.83 -3.28 -27.28
C GLN A 308 33.37 -1.89 -26.88
N THR A 309 32.99 -0.87 -27.62
CA THR A 309 33.57 0.48 -27.51
C THR A 309 32.86 1.35 -26.47
N GLU A 310 31.56 1.14 -26.21
CA GLU A 310 30.78 1.96 -25.29
C GLU A 310 30.54 1.32 -23.92
N ILE A 311 30.78 0.01 -23.77
CA ILE A 311 30.58 -0.72 -22.50
C ILE A 311 31.85 -1.45 -22.07
N TYR A 312 32.40 -2.33 -22.90
CA TYR A 312 33.50 -3.21 -22.51
C TYR A 312 34.79 -2.44 -22.20
N GLU A 313 35.31 -1.66 -23.15
CA GLU A 313 36.55 -0.89 -22.95
C GLU A 313 36.45 0.16 -21.81
N PRO A 314 35.34 0.94 -21.67
CA PRO A 314 35.26 1.97 -20.64
C PRO A 314 34.94 1.44 -19.23
N PHE A 315 34.21 0.31 -19.12
CA PHE A 315 33.70 -0.18 -17.83
C PHE A 315 34.19 -1.59 -17.47
N LEU A 316 34.52 -2.48 -18.39
CA LEU A 316 34.81 -3.89 -18.03
C LEU A 316 36.30 -4.24 -18.17
N GLU A 317 37.04 -3.59 -19.07
CA GLU A 317 38.47 -3.85 -19.29
C GLU A 317 39.37 -3.15 -18.25
N LYS A 318 38.97 -1.97 -17.76
CA LYS A 318 39.68 -1.20 -16.74
C LYS A 318 38.89 -1.18 -15.45
N GLU A 319 39.56 -1.13 -14.30
CA GLU A 319 38.87 -0.78 -13.04
C GLU A 319 38.27 0.62 -13.18
N PHE A 320 36.99 0.68 -13.52
CA PHE A 320 36.23 1.92 -13.60
C PHE A 320 35.84 2.35 -12.19
N ALA A 321 36.64 3.25 -11.62
CA ALA A 321 36.26 3.92 -10.39
C ALA A 321 35.42 5.16 -10.74
N SER A 322 34.29 5.33 -10.06
CA SER A 322 33.55 6.59 -10.13
C SER A 322 34.45 7.77 -9.76
N THR A 323 34.26 8.90 -10.43
CA THR A 323 34.67 10.20 -9.89
C THR A 323 33.71 10.69 -8.79
N SER A 324 32.49 10.15 -8.77
CA SER A 324 31.44 10.45 -7.80
C SER A 324 31.63 9.64 -6.52
N LYS A 325 32.46 10.12 -5.58
CA LYS A 325 32.49 9.53 -4.24
C LYS A 325 31.21 9.89 -3.47
N PRO A 326 30.63 8.96 -2.69
CA PRO A 326 29.54 9.28 -1.76
C PRO A 326 29.97 10.42 -0.84
N GLY A 327 29.43 11.61 -1.08
CA GLY A 327 29.68 12.79 -0.26
C GLY A 327 28.78 12.81 0.97
N ILE A 328 29.14 13.67 1.94
CA ILE A 328 28.19 14.06 3.00
C ILE A 328 26.98 14.70 2.31
N PRO A 329 25.75 14.23 2.55
CA PRO A 329 24.56 14.81 1.94
C PRO A 329 24.43 16.30 2.28
N ASP A 330 24.01 17.11 1.30
CA ASP A 330 23.85 18.57 1.46
C ASP A 330 22.78 18.88 2.50
N ASP A 331 22.78 20.10 3.05
CA ASP A 331 21.71 20.53 3.95
C ASP A 331 20.34 20.54 3.25
N ILE A 332 19.29 20.25 4.01
CA ILE A 332 17.92 20.27 3.51
C ILE A 332 17.51 21.73 3.24
N ALA A 333 17.13 22.02 1.99
CA ALA A 333 16.57 23.31 1.61
C ALA A 333 15.09 23.36 2.03
N ILE A 334 14.86 23.65 3.32
CA ILE A 334 13.56 23.47 3.97
C ILE A 334 12.41 24.26 3.33
N ASN A 335 12.69 25.41 2.74
CA ASN A 335 11.69 26.23 2.04
C ASN A 335 11.27 25.63 0.69
N SER A 336 12.07 24.73 0.12
CA SER A 336 11.78 24.00 -1.11
C SER A 336 11.18 22.60 -0.80
N LEU A 337 11.53 22.02 0.35
CA LEU A 337 11.05 20.71 0.78
C LEU A 337 9.52 20.66 0.98
N PHE A 338 8.90 21.75 1.44
CA PHE A 338 7.47 21.79 1.71
C PHE A 338 6.72 22.75 0.79
N TYR A 339 5.48 22.39 0.49
CA TYR A 339 4.49 23.31 -0.05
C TYR A 339 3.21 23.26 0.79
N VAL A 340 2.47 24.37 0.79
CA VAL A 340 1.22 24.52 1.53
C VAL A 340 0.09 24.72 0.54
N SER A 341 -0.88 23.80 0.55
CA SER A 341 -2.02 23.81 -0.35
C SER A 341 -3.32 24.14 0.39
N GLU A 342 -4.01 25.18 -0.05
CA GLU A 342 -5.30 25.63 0.51
C GLU A 342 -6.50 25.01 -0.20
N CYS A 343 -6.24 24.29 -1.28
CA CYS A 343 -7.24 23.76 -2.19
C CYS A 343 -7.14 22.25 -2.26
N TYR A 344 -8.29 21.60 -2.43
CA TYR A 344 -8.28 20.17 -2.73
C TYR A 344 -7.93 19.94 -4.21
N MET A 345 -6.84 19.22 -4.47
CA MET A 345 -6.36 18.86 -5.82
C MET A 345 -7.07 17.58 -6.32
N GLY A 346 -8.38 17.67 -6.60
CA GLY A 346 -9.21 16.50 -6.96
C GLY A 346 -9.58 16.36 -8.43
N SER A 347 -9.51 17.45 -9.20
CA SER A 347 -9.82 17.46 -10.63
C SER A 347 -8.96 18.51 -11.33
N LYS A 348 -8.56 18.25 -12.58
CA LYS A 348 -7.68 19.12 -13.38
C LYS A 348 -8.25 20.54 -13.65
N THR A 349 -9.52 20.82 -13.31
CA THR A 349 -10.22 22.01 -13.81
C THR A 349 -10.83 22.90 -12.72
N LYS A 350 -10.85 22.50 -11.44
CA LYS A 350 -11.45 23.33 -10.37
C LYS A 350 -10.66 23.21 -9.06
N HIS A 351 -9.98 24.29 -8.68
CA HIS A 351 -9.34 24.44 -7.37
C HIS A 351 -10.36 25.12 -6.44
N ILE A 352 -10.89 24.35 -5.47
CA ILE A 352 -11.83 24.86 -4.47
C ILE A 352 -11.11 24.89 -3.13
N ASN A 353 -11.21 26.02 -2.43
CA ASN A 353 -10.68 26.16 -1.09
C ASN A 353 -11.41 25.21 -0.12
N PHE A 354 -10.66 24.52 0.73
CA PHE A 354 -11.20 23.57 1.70
C PHE A 354 -12.34 24.14 2.56
N VAL A 355 -12.20 25.37 3.09
CA VAL A 355 -13.21 25.99 3.96
C VAL A 355 -14.52 26.23 3.23
N GLU A 356 -14.45 26.71 1.99
CA GLU A 356 -15.65 26.92 1.16
C GLU A 356 -16.34 25.58 0.88
N MET A 357 -15.55 24.56 0.57
CA MET A 357 -16.04 23.21 0.33
C MET A 357 -16.73 22.63 1.58
N PHE A 358 -16.14 22.77 2.77
CA PHE A 358 -16.75 22.33 4.03
C PHE A 358 -18.06 23.06 4.31
N LYS A 359 -18.09 24.39 4.09
CA LYS A 359 -19.32 25.20 4.23
C LYS A 359 -20.41 24.72 3.28
N ASN A 360 -20.09 24.40 2.04
CA ASN A 360 -21.06 23.94 1.04
C ASN A 360 -21.60 22.55 1.39
N ILE A 361 -20.73 21.61 1.78
CA ILE A 361 -21.14 20.29 2.28
C ILE A 361 -22.07 20.43 3.50
N ASN A 362 -21.71 21.28 4.47
CA ASN A 362 -22.50 21.46 5.69
C ASN A 362 -23.85 22.18 5.45
N LYS A 363 -24.02 22.87 4.32
CA LYS A 363 -25.33 23.41 3.89
C LYS A 363 -26.22 22.32 3.31
N THR A 364 -25.64 21.39 2.54
CA THR A 364 -26.42 20.34 1.86
C THR A 364 -26.70 19.14 2.76
N ILE A 365 -25.78 18.85 3.69
CA ILE A 365 -25.82 17.69 4.57
C ILE A 365 -25.62 18.14 6.00
N ASN A 366 -26.50 17.64 6.88
CA ASN A 366 -26.38 17.89 8.30
C ASN A 366 -25.30 16.97 8.91
N LEU A 367 -24.10 17.51 9.10
CA LEU A 367 -22.98 16.78 9.73
C LEU A 367 -23.32 16.32 11.16
N ASP A 368 -24.12 17.07 11.92
CA ASP A 368 -24.55 16.67 13.26
C ASP A 368 -25.34 15.35 13.22
N LEU A 369 -26.21 15.18 12.23
CA LEU A 369 -26.98 13.95 12.03
C LEU A 369 -26.07 12.78 11.63
N ILE A 370 -25.07 13.02 10.77
CA ILE A 370 -24.14 11.96 10.38
C ILE A 370 -23.27 11.53 11.55
N ILE A 371 -22.71 12.47 12.32
CA ILE A 371 -21.89 12.16 13.49
C ILE A 371 -22.72 11.42 14.55
N ASN A 372 -23.98 11.81 14.77
CA ASN A 372 -24.88 11.07 15.65
C ASN A 372 -25.12 9.64 15.15
N LYS A 373 -25.45 9.48 13.86
CA LYS A 373 -25.67 8.17 13.24
C LYS A 373 -24.43 7.29 13.37
N MET A 374 -23.25 7.84 13.06
CA MET A 374 -21.96 7.17 13.21
C MET A 374 -21.78 6.69 14.65
N GLN A 375 -22.00 7.57 15.63
CA GLN A 375 -21.88 7.21 17.04
C GLN A 375 -22.84 6.10 17.46
N LEU A 376 -24.08 6.09 16.95
CA LEU A 376 -25.04 5.01 17.20
C LEU A 376 -24.59 3.70 16.55
N GLU A 377 -24.13 3.74 15.30
CA GLU A 377 -23.67 2.58 14.55
C GLU A 377 -22.42 1.95 15.18
N LEU A 378 -21.41 2.75 15.58
CA LEU A 378 -20.18 2.29 16.23
C LEU A 378 -20.42 1.64 17.60
N ASN A 379 -21.58 1.91 18.21
CA ASN A 379 -22.00 1.33 19.49
C ASN A 379 -23.06 0.24 19.35
N ASN A 380 -23.44 -0.14 18.12
CA ASN A 380 -24.42 -1.20 17.86
C ASN A 380 -23.75 -2.36 17.12
N ILE A 381 -23.74 -3.54 17.75
CA ILE A 381 -23.19 -4.77 17.17
C ILE A 381 -23.92 -5.19 15.88
N GLU A 382 -25.19 -4.83 15.71
CA GLU A 382 -25.96 -5.15 14.51
C GLU A 382 -25.34 -4.55 13.25
N THR A 383 -24.65 -3.40 13.36
CA THR A 383 -23.89 -2.76 12.27
C THR A 383 -22.94 -3.74 11.60
N LEU A 384 -22.28 -4.61 12.38
CA LEU A 384 -21.32 -5.59 11.89
C LEU A 384 -21.99 -6.69 11.04
N LEU A 385 -23.27 -6.99 11.30
CA LEU A 385 -24.00 -8.12 10.71
C LEU A 385 -24.80 -7.74 9.46
N GLN A 386 -24.96 -6.45 9.16
CA GLN A 386 -25.73 -6.00 8.00
C GLN A 386 -25.00 -6.30 6.67
N PRO A 387 -25.68 -6.79 5.62
CA PRO A 387 -25.03 -7.06 4.33
C PRO A 387 -24.63 -5.79 3.58
N ILE A 388 -25.27 -4.66 3.89
CA ILE A 388 -25.10 -3.38 3.19
C ILE A 388 -24.45 -2.39 4.14
N CYS A 389 -23.48 -1.64 3.63
CA CYS A 389 -22.82 -0.55 4.34
C CYS A 389 -23.23 0.81 3.75
N PRO A 390 -23.49 1.83 4.58
CA PRO A 390 -23.56 3.20 4.09
C PRO A 390 -22.19 3.62 3.56
N LYS A 391 -22.17 4.32 2.42
CA LYS A 391 -20.94 4.88 1.85
C LYS A 391 -21.20 6.32 1.43
N TYR A 392 -20.38 7.23 1.93
CA TYR A 392 -20.40 8.63 1.53
C TYR A 392 -19.24 8.85 0.56
N LYS A 393 -19.56 9.15 -0.70
CA LYS A 393 -18.56 9.49 -1.71
C LYS A 393 -18.56 10.99 -1.90
N PHE A 394 -17.41 11.61 -1.77
CA PHE A 394 -17.28 13.02 -2.06
C PHE A 394 -17.39 13.26 -3.57
N ASP A 395 -18.29 14.17 -3.97
CA ASP A 395 -18.51 14.60 -5.34
C ASP A 395 -17.87 15.98 -5.55
N TYR A 396 -16.62 15.96 -6.02
CA TYR A 396 -15.81 17.16 -6.27
C TYR A 396 -16.49 18.17 -7.18
N LYS A 397 -17.25 17.71 -8.17
CA LYS A 397 -17.86 18.58 -9.18
C LYS A 397 -18.95 19.47 -8.57
N ASN A 398 -19.71 18.91 -7.63
CA ASN A 398 -20.89 19.53 -7.05
C ASN A 398 -20.70 19.95 -5.58
N GLU A 399 -19.49 19.81 -5.04
CA GLU A 399 -19.15 20.25 -3.67
C GLU A 399 -20.06 19.64 -2.60
N ASN A 400 -20.37 18.34 -2.75
CA ASN A 400 -21.34 17.65 -1.93
C ASN A 400 -20.88 16.20 -1.62
N LEU A 401 -21.48 15.55 -0.63
CA LEU A 401 -21.30 14.12 -0.38
C LEU A 401 -22.49 13.35 -0.98
N LYS A 402 -22.22 12.43 -1.90
CA LYS A 402 -23.21 11.48 -2.39
C LYS A 402 -23.32 10.32 -1.41
N PHE A 403 -24.52 10.10 -0.91
CA PHE A 403 -24.85 8.89 -0.15
C PHE A 403 -25.09 7.73 -1.12
N ASP A 404 -24.50 6.59 -0.81
CA ASP A 404 -24.59 5.35 -1.55
C ASP A 404 -24.72 4.18 -0.57
N GLN A 405 -25.23 3.05 -1.06
CA GLN A 405 -25.34 1.81 -0.30
C GLN A 405 -24.61 0.72 -1.06
N VAL A 406 -23.54 0.19 -0.44
CA VAL A 406 -22.68 -0.81 -1.07
C VAL A 406 -22.77 -2.13 -0.32
N VAL A 407 -22.73 -3.23 -1.08
CA VAL A 407 -22.61 -4.57 -0.50
C VAL A 407 -21.28 -4.67 0.23
N CYS A 408 -21.30 -5.17 1.47
CA CYS A 408 -20.12 -5.24 2.31
C CYS A 408 -19.20 -6.37 1.84
N GLN A 409 -18.02 -6.01 1.32
CA GLN A 409 -16.95 -6.97 1.05
C GLN A 409 -16.00 -7.19 2.23
N THR A 410 -16.07 -6.33 3.26
CA THR A 410 -15.11 -6.30 4.38
C THR A 410 -15.44 -7.29 5.48
N VAL A 411 -16.71 -7.42 5.83
CA VAL A 411 -17.19 -8.38 6.84
C VAL A 411 -18.38 -9.10 6.26
N VAL A 412 -18.19 -10.39 6.01
CA VAL A 412 -19.18 -11.28 5.41
C VAL A 412 -19.55 -12.40 6.37
N ARG A 413 -20.59 -13.17 6.03
CA ARG A 413 -20.90 -14.39 6.79
C ARG A 413 -19.83 -15.43 6.54
N HIS A 414 -19.57 -16.24 7.55
CA HIS A 414 -18.59 -17.31 7.45
C HIS A 414 -18.92 -18.30 6.33
N TYR A 415 -17.88 -18.69 5.61
CA TYR A 415 -17.84 -19.79 4.65
C TYR A 415 -16.54 -20.56 4.89
N GLU A 416 -16.47 -21.79 4.37
CA GLU A 416 -15.30 -22.63 4.54
C GLU A 416 -14.16 -22.17 3.62
N LYS A 417 -13.00 -21.84 4.21
CA LYS A 417 -11.86 -21.30 3.45
C LYS A 417 -11.02 -22.34 2.73
N THR A 418 -11.08 -23.60 3.16
CA THR A 418 -10.31 -24.70 2.59
C THR A 418 -10.81 -25.08 1.19
N ARG A 419 -12.07 -24.76 0.88
CA ARG A 419 -12.67 -24.96 -0.44
C ARG A 419 -12.41 -23.74 -1.34
N PRO A 420 -12.08 -23.93 -2.63
CA PRO A 420 -11.93 -22.83 -3.56
C PRO A 420 -13.17 -21.94 -3.62
N ASN A 421 -12.98 -20.63 -3.42
CA ASN A 421 -14.08 -19.69 -3.31
C ASN A 421 -13.79 -18.32 -3.95
N LEU A 422 -14.84 -17.57 -4.24
CA LEU A 422 -14.79 -16.28 -4.93
C LEU A 422 -13.96 -15.22 -4.18
N PHE A 423 -13.87 -15.29 -2.84
CA PHE A 423 -13.12 -14.32 -2.04
C PHE A 423 -11.62 -14.57 -2.03
N GLN A 424 -11.17 -15.76 -2.45
CA GLN A 424 -9.75 -16.07 -2.68
C GLN A 424 -9.25 -15.49 -4.01
N LEU A 425 -10.15 -15.27 -4.97
CA LEU A 425 -9.78 -14.70 -6.26
C LEU A 425 -9.28 -13.26 -6.09
N THR A 426 -8.05 -13.04 -6.53
CA THR A 426 -7.40 -11.73 -6.47
C THR A 426 -8.22 -10.69 -7.24
N ARG A 427 -8.39 -9.49 -6.67
CA ARG A 427 -9.21 -8.37 -7.22
C ARG A 427 -10.71 -8.67 -7.41
N PHE A 428 -11.23 -9.80 -6.94
CA PHE A 428 -12.64 -10.18 -7.15
C PHE A 428 -13.56 -9.93 -5.94
N LYS A 429 -13.02 -9.49 -4.79
CA LYS A 429 -13.77 -9.39 -3.52
C LYS A 429 -15.09 -8.62 -3.59
N LYS A 430 -15.14 -7.53 -4.36
CA LYS A 430 -16.36 -6.72 -4.49
C LYS A 430 -17.46 -7.52 -5.20
N ASP A 431 -17.10 -8.11 -6.32
CA ASP A 431 -17.98 -8.94 -7.13
C ASP A 431 -18.36 -10.21 -6.37
N ALA A 432 -17.42 -10.83 -5.65
CA ALA A 432 -17.66 -11.95 -4.75
C ALA A 432 -18.73 -11.63 -3.70
N ALA A 433 -18.65 -10.45 -3.07
CA ALA A 433 -19.64 -10.03 -2.09
C ALA A 433 -21.02 -9.80 -2.72
N GLU A 434 -21.09 -9.12 -3.87
CA GLU A 434 -22.34 -8.91 -4.61
C GLU A 434 -22.98 -10.26 -4.98
N ILE A 435 -22.22 -11.20 -5.53
CA ILE A 435 -22.71 -12.55 -5.86
C ILE A 435 -23.17 -13.27 -4.60
N TYR A 436 -22.33 -13.32 -3.56
CA TYR A 436 -22.62 -14.05 -2.32
C TYR A 436 -23.92 -13.60 -1.66
N TYR A 437 -24.16 -12.30 -1.56
CA TYR A 437 -25.38 -11.78 -0.94
C TYR A 437 -26.62 -11.88 -1.83
N ASN A 438 -26.46 -11.87 -3.15
CA ASN A 438 -27.58 -11.94 -4.09
C ASN A 438 -28.03 -13.38 -4.37
N THR A 439 -27.09 -14.32 -4.46
CA THR A 439 -27.34 -15.70 -4.90
C THR A 439 -27.08 -16.74 -3.80
N GLY A 440 -26.31 -16.40 -2.77
CA GLY A 440 -25.81 -17.34 -1.77
C GLY A 440 -24.62 -18.18 -2.23
N LEU A 441 -24.12 -17.96 -3.45
CA LEU A 441 -23.00 -18.73 -4.03
C LEU A 441 -21.66 -18.14 -3.57
N VAL A 442 -20.73 -19.01 -3.20
CA VAL A 442 -19.38 -18.62 -2.74
C VAL A 442 -18.27 -19.52 -3.28
N TYR A 443 -18.54 -20.82 -3.43
CA TYR A 443 -17.57 -21.79 -3.92
C TYR A 443 -17.52 -21.80 -5.45
N LEU A 444 -16.31 -21.96 -6.01
CA LEU A 444 -16.13 -21.87 -7.47
C LEU A 444 -16.84 -22.99 -8.24
N THR A 445 -16.94 -24.18 -7.66
CA THR A 445 -17.69 -25.32 -8.23
C THR A 445 -19.18 -25.00 -8.36
N ASP A 446 -19.79 -24.49 -7.28
CA ASP A 446 -21.19 -24.09 -7.27
C ASP A 446 -21.47 -22.96 -8.27
N VAL A 447 -20.53 -22.02 -8.40
CA VAL A 447 -20.60 -20.91 -9.36
C VAL A 447 -20.56 -21.44 -10.79
N TYR A 448 -19.63 -22.34 -11.10
CA TYR A 448 -19.48 -22.93 -12.43
C TYR A 448 -20.69 -23.76 -12.87
N GLU A 449 -21.32 -24.49 -11.94
CA GLU A 449 -22.49 -25.32 -12.24
C GLU A 449 -23.80 -24.53 -12.39
N LYS A 450 -23.94 -23.41 -11.67
CA LYS A 450 -25.23 -22.72 -11.50
C LYS A 450 -25.32 -21.38 -12.22
N ILE A 451 -24.21 -20.84 -12.71
CA ILE A 451 -24.17 -19.55 -13.40
C ILE A 451 -23.75 -19.76 -14.85
N ASP A 452 -24.57 -19.23 -15.77
CA ASP A 452 -24.15 -19.02 -17.16
C ASP A 452 -23.29 -17.75 -17.22
N PHE A 453 -21.98 -17.90 -17.43
CA PHE A 453 -21.06 -16.76 -17.42
C PHE A 453 -21.27 -15.78 -18.57
N ASP A 454 -21.88 -16.22 -19.67
CA ASP A 454 -22.13 -15.37 -20.84
C ASP A 454 -23.43 -14.56 -20.68
N ASP A 455 -24.27 -14.90 -19.70
CA ASP A 455 -25.53 -14.21 -19.37
C ASP A 455 -25.61 -13.74 -17.89
N PHE A 456 -24.47 -13.49 -17.24
CA PHE A 456 -24.44 -13.05 -15.84
C PHE A 456 -23.85 -11.64 -15.66
N TYR A 457 -24.76 -10.66 -15.69
CA TYR A 457 -24.44 -9.23 -15.73
C TYR A 457 -24.54 -8.51 -14.38
N LYS A 458 -23.64 -7.55 -14.20
CA LYS A 458 -23.72 -6.52 -13.17
C LYS A 458 -24.84 -5.51 -13.48
N PRO A 459 -25.33 -4.75 -12.50
CA PRO A 459 -26.32 -3.69 -12.73
C PRO A 459 -25.91 -2.60 -13.74
N ASN A 460 -24.62 -2.47 -14.04
CA ASN A 460 -24.09 -1.52 -15.02
C ASN A 460 -23.93 -2.11 -16.43
N GLY A 461 -24.43 -3.33 -16.68
CA GLY A 461 -24.38 -4.00 -17.98
C GLY A 461 -23.05 -4.69 -18.33
N LYS A 462 -22.06 -4.68 -17.43
CA LYS A 462 -20.81 -5.45 -17.61
C LYS A 462 -20.97 -6.86 -17.06
N LEU A 463 -20.32 -7.85 -17.65
CA LEU A 463 -20.26 -9.21 -17.09
C LEU A 463 -19.55 -9.24 -15.73
N TYR A 464 -19.99 -10.13 -14.84
CA TYR A 464 -19.24 -10.45 -13.62
C TYR A 464 -17.94 -11.18 -13.94
N PHE A 465 -17.97 -12.11 -14.90
CA PHE A 465 -16.84 -12.95 -15.29
C PHE A 465 -16.43 -12.64 -16.73
N ASN A 466 -15.27 -12.01 -16.92
CA ASN A 466 -14.64 -11.91 -18.24
C ASN A 466 -13.92 -13.22 -18.60
N GLU A 467 -13.43 -13.36 -19.83
CA GLU A 467 -12.74 -14.57 -20.31
C GLU A 467 -11.63 -15.07 -19.38
N ASN A 468 -10.87 -14.16 -18.76
CA ASN A 468 -9.80 -14.50 -17.84
C ASN A 468 -10.34 -15.10 -16.54
N SER A 469 -11.34 -14.47 -15.93
CA SER A 469 -11.99 -14.99 -14.72
C SER A 469 -12.71 -16.31 -15.01
N GLN A 470 -13.32 -16.47 -16.18
CA GLN A 470 -13.93 -17.72 -16.62
C GLN A 470 -12.87 -18.84 -16.74
N ARG A 471 -11.71 -18.56 -17.34
CA ARG A 471 -10.58 -19.51 -17.39
C ARG A 471 -10.12 -19.92 -15.99
N ILE A 472 -9.91 -18.95 -15.10
CA ILE A 472 -9.53 -19.22 -13.70
C ILE A 472 -10.51 -20.18 -13.04
N VAL A 473 -11.82 -19.88 -13.12
CA VAL A 473 -12.86 -20.71 -12.51
C VAL A 473 -12.86 -22.11 -13.13
N LYS A 474 -12.83 -22.21 -14.47
CA LYS A 474 -12.86 -23.49 -15.18
C LYS A 474 -11.66 -24.38 -14.83
N VAL A 475 -10.44 -23.86 -14.88
CA VAL A 475 -9.23 -24.64 -14.57
C VAL A 475 -9.24 -25.08 -13.10
N THR A 476 -9.69 -24.21 -12.19
CA THR A 476 -9.80 -24.55 -10.76
C THR A 476 -10.86 -25.64 -10.52
N VAL A 477 -12.01 -25.57 -11.20
CA VAL A 477 -13.06 -26.59 -11.07
C VAL A 477 -12.62 -27.94 -11.64
N ASN A 478 -11.94 -27.96 -12.78
CA ASN A 478 -11.37 -29.18 -13.34
C ASN A 478 -10.38 -29.84 -12.36
N TYR A 479 -9.55 -29.04 -11.70
CA TYR A 479 -8.61 -29.52 -10.67
C TYR A 479 -9.32 -30.14 -9.47
N GLU A 480 -10.37 -29.50 -8.95
CA GLU A 480 -11.18 -30.05 -7.86
C GLU A 480 -11.87 -31.36 -8.26
N GLN A 481 -12.45 -31.42 -9.46
CA GLN A 481 -13.14 -32.61 -9.98
C GLN A 481 -12.19 -33.79 -10.23
N ASN A 482 -10.93 -33.52 -10.53
CA ASN A 482 -9.89 -34.53 -10.77
C ASN A 482 -9.11 -34.89 -9.49
N ASN A 483 -9.70 -34.73 -8.30
CA ASN A 483 -9.06 -35.03 -7.01
C ASN A 483 -7.72 -34.32 -6.82
N HIS A 484 -7.63 -33.05 -7.21
CA HIS A 484 -6.43 -32.22 -7.11
C HIS A 484 -5.24 -32.75 -7.95
N GLN A 485 -5.51 -33.47 -9.05
CA GLN A 485 -4.48 -33.83 -10.02
C GLN A 485 -4.33 -32.71 -11.06
N LYS A 486 -3.11 -32.18 -11.19
CA LYS A 486 -2.77 -31.15 -12.16
C LYS A 486 -2.64 -31.76 -13.56
N ASN A 487 -3.40 -31.24 -14.52
CA ASN A 487 -3.31 -31.62 -15.93
C ASN A 487 -2.62 -30.49 -16.73
N PRO A 488 -1.45 -30.74 -17.33
CA PRO A 488 -0.71 -29.74 -18.10
C PRO A 488 -1.53 -29.07 -19.20
N THR A 489 -2.46 -29.79 -19.84
CA THR A 489 -3.29 -29.24 -20.93
C THR A 489 -4.39 -28.29 -20.45
N ASP A 490 -4.78 -28.34 -19.17
CA ASP A 490 -5.66 -27.34 -18.55
C ASP A 490 -4.87 -26.10 -18.13
N ILE A 491 -3.69 -26.33 -17.53
CA ILE A 491 -2.78 -25.30 -16.99
C ILE A 491 -2.19 -24.45 -18.11
N VAL A 492 -1.73 -25.07 -19.20
CA VAL A 492 -1.19 -24.38 -20.38
C VAL A 492 -2.33 -24.01 -21.31
N LYS A 493 -2.41 -22.74 -21.70
CA LYS A 493 -3.43 -22.24 -22.62
C LYS A 493 -3.11 -22.67 -24.05
N MET A 494 -3.47 -23.91 -24.39
CA MET A 494 -3.10 -24.56 -25.66
C MET A 494 -3.45 -23.74 -26.91
N SER A 495 -4.56 -22.99 -26.90
CA SER A 495 -4.96 -22.11 -28.00
C SER A 495 -4.02 -20.93 -28.25
N LYS A 496 -3.06 -20.70 -27.35
CA LYS A 496 -2.08 -19.60 -27.37
C LYS A 496 -0.63 -20.12 -27.30
N MET A 497 -0.40 -21.37 -27.74
CA MET A 497 0.94 -21.97 -27.74
C MET A 497 1.97 -21.14 -28.52
N LYS A 498 1.59 -20.51 -29.64
CA LYS A 498 2.49 -19.63 -30.38
C LYS A 498 3.02 -18.48 -29.51
N ASP A 499 2.13 -17.81 -28.78
CA ASP A 499 2.49 -16.70 -27.90
C ASP A 499 3.41 -17.16 -26.76
N ILE A 500 3.19 -18.37 -26.24
CA ILE A 500 4.05 -18.98 -25.20
C ILE A 500 5.47 -19.24 -25.72
N LEU A 501 5.60 -19.80 -26.93
CA LEU A 501 6.91 -20.08 -27.53
C LEU A 501 7.64 -18.79 -27.92
N GLU A 502 6.89 -17.77 -28.35
CA GLU A 502 7.42 -16.44 -28.63
C GLU A 502 8.04 -15.81 -27.38
N LEU A 503 7.41 -15.94 -26.21
CA LEU A 503 7.99 -15.51 -24.94
C LEU A 503 9.19 -16.38 -24.55
N LEU A 504 9.09 -17.70 -24.75
CA LEU A 504 10.12 -18.64 -24.32
C LEU A 504 11.44 -18.47 -25.06
N LYS A 505 11.41 -18.02 -26.33
CA LYS A 505 12.61 -17.97 -27.19
C LYS A 505 13.76 -17.13 -26.60
N ASP A 506 13.42 -16.04 -25.91
CA ASP A 506 14.42 -15.12 -25.35
C ASP A 506 15.15 -15.76 -24.16
N TYR A 507 14.52 -16.70 -23.45
CA TYR A 507 15.16 -17.47 -22.36
C TYR A 507 16.13 -18.55 -22.86
N TYR A 508 16.22 -18.75 -24.18
CA TYR A 508 17.19 -19.64 -24.84
C TYR A 508 18.34 -18.85 -25.51
N LYS A 509 18.39 -17.52 -25.33
CA LYS A 509 19.50 -16.66 -25.78
C LYS A 509 20.49 -16.47 -24.62
N PHE A 510 21.35 -17.46 -24.43
CA PHE A 510 22.33 -17.46 -23.33
C PHE A 510 23.49 -16.48 -23.57
N PRO A 511 24.07 -15.88 -22.51
CA PRO A 511 23.69 -16.03 -21.10
C PRO A 511 22.38 -15.31 -20.73
N VAL A 512 21.65 -15.86 -19.75
CA VAL A 512 20.43 -15.27 -19.19
C VAL A 512 20.68 -14.84 -17.75
N TYR A 513 20.50 -13.55 -17.46
CA TYR A 513 20.75 -12.92 -16.15
C TYR A 513 19.44 -12.67 -15.41
N MET A 514 19.11 -13.54 -14.45
CA MET A 514 17.95 -13.40 -13.56
C MET A 514 18.33 -12.50 -12.38
N TYR A 515 17.79 -11.29 -12.31
CA TYR A 515 18.16 -10.33 -11.27
C TYR A 515 16.96 -9.73 -10.54
N ASP A 516 17.21 -9.31 -9.31
CA ASP A 516 16.22 -8.68 -8.41
C ASP A 516 16.89 -7.60 -7.56
N PHE A 517 16.13 -6.55 -7.19
CA PHE A 517 16.63 -5.40 -6.44
C PHE A 517 15.90 -5.21 -5.12
N GLU A 518 16.67 -4.97 -4.06
CA GLU A 518 16.15 -4.46 -2.80
C GLU A 518 16.42 -2.96 -2.67
N THR A 519 15.38 -2.23 -2.28
CA THR A 519 15.38 -0.77 -2.21
C THR A 519 14.80 -0.26 -0.91
N ALA A 520 15.21 0.95 -0.52
CA ALA A 520 14.65 1.67 0.62
C ALA A 520 14.23 3.07 0.18
N LYS A 521 13.27 3.67 0.90
CA LYS A 521 12.73 4.99 0.61
C LYS A 521 12.57 5.80 1.90
N TRP A 522 12.61 7.13 1.78
CA TRP A 522 12.44 8.04 2.90
C TRP A 522 11.47 9.16 2.53
N ALA A 523 10.68 9.64 3.49
CA ALA A 523 9.83 10.81 3.27
C ALA A 523 10.67 12.07 2.99
N ILE A 524 11.76 12.24 3.75
CA ILE A 524 12.74 13.30 3.54
C ILE A 524 13.98 12.65 2.93
N PRO A 525 14.45 13.08 1.74
CA PRO A 525 15.53 12.39 1.04
C PRO A 525 16.85 12.37 1.85
N ASN A 526 17.37 11.17 2.11
CA ASN A 526 18.60 10.98 2.89
C ASN A 526 19.89 11.27 2.08
N PHE A 527 19.82 11.22 0.75
CA PHE A 527 20.99 11.32 -0.13
C PHE A 527 20.83 12.41 -1.19
N ASN A 528 21.94 12.98 -1.66
CA ASN A 528 21.91 13.95 -2.75
C ASN A 528 21.33 13.32 -4.04
N ARG A 529 20.80 14.15 -4.94
CA ARG A 529 20.14 13.73 -6.18
C ARG A 529 18.92 12.83 -5.99
N SER A 530 18.42 12.63 -4.76
CA SER A 530 17.19 11.86 -4.50
C SER A 530 16.04 12.76 -4.03
N LYS A 531 14.82 12.30 -4.26
CA LYS A 531 13.58 12.97 -3.83
C LYS A 531 12.76 12.15 -2.84
N THR A 532 11.72 12.77 -2.31
CA THR A 532 10.71 12.18 -1.42
C THR A 532 10.18 10.85 -1.93
N TYR A 533 10.23 9.82 -1.08
CA TYR A 533 9.81 8.44 -1.33
C TYR A 533 10.42 7.77 -2.57
N GLN A 534 11.55 8.27 -3.04
CA GLN A 534 12.27 7.62 -4.13
C GLN A 534 12.86 6.28 -3.67
N GLN A 535 12.79 5.26 -4.53
CA GLN A 535 13.45 3.99 -4.31
C GLN A 535 14.97 4.14 -4.47
N ILE A 536 15.70 3.85 -3.39
CA ILE A 536 17.15 3.85 -3.36
C ILE A 536 17.62 2.40 -3.30
N PRO A 537 18.22 1.86 -4.38
CA PRO A 537 18.73 0.50 -4.37
C PRO A 537 19.94 0.39 -3.46
N PHE A 538 19.95 -0.67 -2.66
CA PHE A 538 21.05 -0.96 -1.73
C PHE A 538 21.54 -2.40 -1.80
N GLN A 539 20.80 -3.30 -2.46
CA GLN A 539 21.14 -4.71 -2.60
C GLN A 539 20.58 -5.29 -3.89
N TYR A 540 21.31 -6.22 -4.50
CA TYR A 540 20.83 -7.03 -5.61
C TYR A 540 21.30 -8.49 -5.49
N SER A 541 20.65 -9.37 -6.23
CA SER A 541 21.12 -10.72 -6.54
C SER A 541 21.02 -10.97 -8.04
N ILE A 542 21.90 -11.81 -8.59
CA ILE A 542 21.91 -12.24 -10.00
C ILE A 542 22.23 -13.73 -10.08
N HIS A 543 21.32 -14.53 -10.64
CA HIS A 543 21.62 -15.88 -11.12
C HIS A 543 21.85 -15.85 -12.64
N VAL A 544 22.96 -16.43 -13.10
CA VAL A 544 23.33 -16.47 -14.52
C VAL A 544 23.20 -17.88 -15.06
N LEU A 545 22.28 -18.06 -16.01
CA LEU A 545 22.13 -19.29 -16.77
C LEU A 545 23.07 -19.20 -17.98
N THR A 546 24.03 -20.12 -18.08
CA THR A 546 25.01 -20.13 -19.19
C THR A 546 24.60 -21.03 -20.35
N ASP A 547 23.71 -21.98 -20.09
CA ASP A 547 23.19 -22.94 -21.07
C ASP A 547 21.88 -23.56 -20.54
N GLU A 548 21.30 -24.48 -21.31
CA GLU A 548 20.02 -25.12 -21.03
C GLU A 548 20.02 -26.17 -19.91
N ASN A 549 21.18 -26.52 -19.35
CA ASN A 549 21.31 -27.54 -18.29
C ASN A 549 21.21 -26.97 -16.88
N TYR A 550 20.69 -25.75 -16.71
CA TYR A 550 20.44 -25.17 -15.40
C TYR A 550 19.47 -26.05 -14.59
N ASP A 551 19.77 -26.23 -13.30
CA ASP A 551 18.90 -26.93 -12.36
C ASP A 551 18.92 -26.22 -11.01
N PHE A 552 17.76 -25.70 -10.59
CA PHE A 552 17.63 -25.03 -9.30
C PHE A 552 17.95 -25.92 -8.10
N ASN A 553 17.91 -27.26 -8.26
CA ASN A 553 18.30 -28.21 -7.19
C ASN A 553 19.82 -28.28 -7.00
N HIS A 554 20.59 -27.89 -8.02
CA HIS A 554 22.05 -27.89 -8.02
C HIS A 554 22.59 -26.51 -8.48
N PRO A 555 22.23 -25.41 -7.79
CA PRO A 555 22.43 -24.07 -8.33
C PRO A 555 23.92 -23.70 -8.41
N ASN A 556 24.74 -24.16 -7.47
CA ASN A 556 26.18 -23.89 -7.46
C ASN A 556 26.97 -24.68 -8.53
N GLU A 557 26.36 -25.73 -9.11
CA GLU A 557 26.99 -26.59 -10.11
C GLU A 557 26.58 -26.20 -11.53
N THR A 558 25.34 -25.72 -11.69
CA THR A 558 24.71 -25.51 -13.01
C THR A 558 24.55 -24.04 -13.39
N MET A 559 24.79 -23.11 -12.45
CA MET A 559 24.62 -21.67 -12.65
C MET A 559 25.74 -20.90 -11.95
N LYS A 560 25.95 -19.65 -12.36
CA LYS A 560 26.75 -18.69 -11.57
C LYS A 560 25.82 -17.79 -10.76
N HIS A 561 26.30 -17.32 -9.61
CA HIS A 561 25.55 -16.42 -8.75
C HIS A 561 26.44 -15.28 -8.25
N PHE A 562 25.87 -14.08 -8.24
CA PHE A 562 26.49 -12.85 -7.76
C PHE A 562 25.50 -12.08 -6.91
N ASN A 563 25.97 -11.40 -5.87
CA ASN A 563 25.14 -10.56 -5.03
C ASN A 563 25.92 -9.39 -4.46
N PHE A 564 25.19 -8.37 -4.02
CA PHE A 564 25.75 -7.18 -3.40
C PHE A 564 24.78 -6.67 -2.33
N ILE A 565 25.34 -6.13 -1.26
CA ILE A 565 24.61 -5.37 -0.25
C ILE A 565 25.49 -4.26 0.29
N ALA A 566 24.94 -3.06 0.40
CA ALA A 566 25.63 -1.93 1.01
C ALA A 566 25.98 -2.22 2.48
N ASN A 567 27.21 -1.88 2.87
CA ASN A 567 27.75 -2.19 4.19
C ASN A 567 28.26 -0.99 4.97
N GLU A 568 28.13 0.21 4.40
CA GLU A 568 28.63 1.45 4.97
C GLU A 568 27.50 2.46 5.15
N LEU A 569 27.66 3.38 6.11
CA LEU A 569 26.70 4.44 6.41
C LEU A 569 26.84 5.64 5.45
N ILE A 570 26.91 5.36 4.15
CA ILE A 570 27.03 6.33 3.06
C ILE A 570 26.01 6.03 1.96
N ASP A 571 25.94 6.85 0.92
CA ASP A 571 25.05 6.63 -0.22
C ASP A 571 25.38 5.30 -0.93
N PRO A 572 24.47 4.31 -0.92
CA PRO A 572 24.77 2.96 -1.42
C PRO A 572 24.82 2.88 -2.94
N ARG A 573 24.27 3.87 -3.66
CA ARG A 573 23.98 3.74 -5.10
C ARG A 573 25.24 3.65 -5.97
N VAL A 574 26.31 4.33 -5.59
CA VAL A 574 27.55 4.33 -6.40
C VAL A 574 28.16 2.93 -6.43
N ASP A 575 28.36 2.34 -5.25
CA ASP A 575 28.92 0.99 -5.14
C ASP A 575 27.95 -0.05 -5.70
N PHE A 576 26.65 0.13 -5.47
CA PHE A 576 25.61 -0.69 -6.07
C PHE A 576 25.73 -0.73 -7.60
N ILE A 577 25.78 0.43 -8.26
CA ILE A 577 25.83 0.51 -9.73
C ILE A 577 27.09 -0.17 -10.27
N GLN A 578 28.25 0.10 -9.67
CA GLN A 578 29.53 -0.45 -10.14
C GLN A 578 29.56 -1.97 -10.07
N ASN A 579 29.18 -2.55 -8.92
CA ASN A 579 29.13 -3.99 -8.77
C ASN A 579 28.05 -4.59 -9.68
N PHE A 580 26.86 -3.95 -9.76
CA PHE A 580 25.76 -4.44 -10.59
C PHE A 580 26.14 -4.52 -12.07
N ILE A 581 26.81 -3.51 -12.62
CA ILE A 581 27.29 -3.52 -14.00
C ILE A 581 28.29 -4.65 -14.20
N LYS A 582 29.29 -4.76 -13.33
CA LYS A 582 30.32 -5.80 -13.43
C LYS A 582 29.72 -7.21 -13.43
N ASP A 583 28.80 -7.49 -12.52
CA ASP A 583 28.21 -8.81 -12.36
C ASP A 583 27.21 -9.13 -13.49
N SER A 584 26.49 -8.10 -13.97
CA SER A 584 25.54 -8.20 -15.10
C SER A 584 26.20 -8.51 -16.44
N PHE A 585 27.51 -8.28 -16.58
CA PHE A 585 28.27 -8.62 -17.79
C PHE A 585 29.33 -9.70 -17.55
N SER A 586 29.26 -10.41 -16.42
CA SER A 586 30.26 -11.41 -15.99
C SER A 586 30.46 -12.57 -16.98
N CYS A 587 29.48 -12.85 -17.85
CA CYS A 587 29.54 -13.83 -18.92
C CYS A 587 29.38 -13.19 -20.32
N GLY A 588 29.58 -11.88 -20.46
CA GLY A 588 29.32 -11.13 -21.69
C GLY A 588 27.88 -10.62 -21.80
N PRO A 589 27.51 -9.94 -22.91
CA PRO A 589 26.15 -9.45 -23.11
C PRO A 589 25.17 -10.63 -23.26
N GLY A 590 23.96 -10.46 -22.73
CA GLY A 590 22.93 -11.50 -22.78
C GLY A 590 21.53 -10.95 -22.61
N VAL A 591 20.59 -11.83 -22.26
CA VAL A 591 19.20 -11.47 -21.91
C VAL A 591 19.09 -11.25 -20.42
N TYR A 592 18.51 -10.13 -20.02
CA TYR A 592 18.28 -9.82 -18.60
C TYR A 592 16.83 -10.11 -18.25
N VAL A 593 16.58 -10.61 -17.06
CA VAL A 593 15.25 -11.03 -16.63
C VAL A 593 14.99 -10.52 -15.24
N ALA A 594 13.84 -9.88 -15.08
CA ALA A 594 13.25 -9.55 -13.78
C ALA A 594 11.86 -10.19 -13.67
N TYR A 595 11.33 -10.28 -12.45
CA TYR A 595 9.94 -10.65 -12.23
C TYR A 595 9.13 -9.40 -11.90
N ASN A 596 8.20 -9.02 -12.78
CA ASN A 596 7.52 -7.71 -12.73
C ASN A 596 8.47 -6.53 -13.02
N VAL A 597 9.03 -6.57 -14.23
CA VAL A 597 10.12 -5.70 -14.74
C VAL A 597 9.90 -4.19 -14.59
N ALA A 598 8.66 -3.74 -14.40
CA ALA A 598 8.33 -2.33 -14.24
C ALA A 598 9.09 -1.69 -13.07
N PHE A 599 9.27 -2.43 -11.97
CA PHE A 599 9.99 -1.94 -10.79
C PHE A 599 11.48 -1.77 -11.06
N GLU A 600 12.14 -2.80 -11.60
CA GLU A 600 13.58 -2.78 -11.88
C GLU A 600 13.89 -1.74 -12.96
N LYS A 601 13.06 -1.64 -14.01
CA LYS A 601 13.19 -0.60 -15.04
C LYS A 601 12.99 0.81 -14.47
N MET A 602 12.10 1.00 -13.51
CA MET A 602 11.97 2.28 -12.80
C MET A 602 13.27 2.61 -12.06
N VAL A 603 13.84 1.66 -11.32
CA VAL A 603 15.10 1.87 -10.58
C VAL A 603 16.25 2.19 -11.55
N LEU A 604 16.43 1.41 -12.61
CA LEU A 604 17.45 1.67 -13.63
C LEU A 604 17.29 3.05 -14.27
N LYS A 605 16.04 3.45 -14.58
CA LYS A 605 15.72 4.78 -15.12
C LYS A 605 16.17 5.90 -14.20
N GLN A 606 15.92 5.74 -12.89
CA GLN A 606 16.37 6.71 -11.90
C GLN A 606 17.90 6.77 -11.81
N LEU A 607 18.58 5.62 -11.77
CA LEU A 607 20.04 5.56 -11.70
C LEU A 607 20.70 6.19 -12.93
N MET A 608 20.18 5.94 -14.14
CA MET A 608 20.69 6.54 -15.37
C MET A 608 20.62 8.07 -15.37
N TRP A 609 19.56 8.65 -14.82
CA TRP A 609 19.42 10.10 -14.70
C TRP A 609 20.31 10.68 -13.58
N GLN A 610 20.37 9.99 -12.44
CA GLN A 610 21.15 10.45 -11.27
C GLN A 610 22.66 10.34 -11.45
N PHE A 611 23.10 9.36 -12.22
CA PHE A 611 24.51 9.03 -12.46
C PHE A 611 24.74 8.81 -13.96
N PRO A 612 24.68 9.88 -14.77
CA PRO A 612 24.79 9.80 -16.24
C PRO A 612 26.13 9.22 -16.71
N GLU A 613 27.16 9.22 -15.87
CA GLU A 613 28.43 8.53 -16.14
C GLU A 613 28.28 7.01 -16.36
N TYR A 614 27.21 6.38 -15.86
CA TYR A 614 26.90 4.96 -16.05
C TYR A 614 25.76 4.72 -17.05
N TYR A 615 25.37 5.74 -17.82
CA TYR A 615 24.18 5.68 -18.68
C TYR A 615 24.20 4.49 -19.64
N LYS A 616 25.28 4.31 -20.41
CA LYS A 616 25.39 3.30 -21.47
C LYS A 616 25.20 1.86 -20.98
N PRO A 617 25.95 1.36 -19.98
CA PRO A 617 25.73 0.00 -19.48
C PRO A 617 24.33 -0.19 -18.85
N LEU A 618 23.82 0.79 -18.10
CA LEU A 618 22.48 0.69 -17.51
C LEU A 618 21.37 0.72 -18.58
N LYS A 619 21.54 1.50 -19.65
CA LYS A 619 20.61 1.59 -20.79
C LYS A 619 20.57 0.28 -21.56
N TRP A 620 21.72 -0.37 -21.77
CA TRP A 620 21.80 -1.70 -22.34
C TRP A 620 20.97 -2.71 -21.55
N ILE A 621 21.20 -2.78 -20.23
CA ILE A 621 20.46 -3.70 -19.35
C ILE A 621 18.96 -3.36 -19.41
N TYR A 622 18.58 -2.10 -19.26
CA TYR A 622 17.19 -1.62 -19.31
C TYR A 622 16.46 -2.04 -20.59
N GLN A 623 17.10 -1.93 -21.76
CA GLN A 623 16.48 -2.28 -23.04
C GLN A 623 16.40 -3.79 -23.28
N ASN A 624 17.37 -4.55 -22.77
CA ASN A 624 17.45 -6.00 -22.92
C ASN A 624 16.83 -6.77 -21.73
N THR A 625 16.15 -6.09 -20.81
CA THR A 625 15.41 -6.74 -19.71
C THR A 625 13.99 -7.13 -20.14
N ILE A 626 13.69 -8.43 -20.03
CA ILE A 626 12.38 -9.04 -20.23
C ILE A 626 11.71 -9.40 -18.90
N ASP A 627 10.40 -9.68 -18.92
CA ASP A 627 9.61 -9.96 -17.71
C ASP A 627 9.14 -11.42 -17.66
N LEU A 628 9.59 -12.15 -16.64
CA LEU A 628 9.16 -13.54 -16.39
C LEU A 628 7.67 -13.63 -16.01
N MET A 629 7.09 -12.56 -15.46
CA MET A 629 5.67 -12.48 -15.15
C MET A 629 4.79 -12.55 -16.40
N SER A 630 5.35 -12.33 -17.60
CA SER A 630 4.62 -12.36 -18.89
C SER A 630 3.91 -13.69 -19.19
N PHE A 631 4.35 -14.81 -18.60
CA PHE A 631 3.62 -16.09 -18.72
C PHE A 631 2.27 -16.09 -17.98
N PHE A 632 2.12 -15.22 -16.98
CA PHE A 632 0.97 -15.18 -16.08
C PHE A 632 0.14 -13.92 -16.22
N ASN A 633 0.77 -12.80 -16.61
CA ASN A 633 0.15 -11.48 -16.69
C ASN A 633 0.49 -10.79 -18.02
N LEU A 634 -0.46 -10.84 -18.95
CA LEU A 634 -0.44 -10.02 -20.16
C LEU A 634 -1.74 -9.22 -20.27
N LYS A 635 -1.63 -8.03 -20.88
CA LYS A 635 -2.79 -7.18 -21.15
C LYS A 635 -3.82 -7.90 -22.02
N GLU A 636 -3.32 -8.62 -23.03
CA GLU A 636 -4.07 -9.49 -23.92
C GLU A 636 -3.55 -10.92 -23.77
N ASN A 637 -4.41 -11.93 -23.93
CA ASN A 637 -4.02 -13.33 -23.76
C ASN A 637 -3.47 -13.66 -22.35
N ASN A 638 -4.04 -13.03 -21.33
CA ASN A 638 -3.69 -13.27 -19.94
C ASN A 638 -3.82 -14.76 -19.54
N TRP A 639 -3.07 -15.16 -18.50
CA TRP A 639 -3.05 -16.52 -17.98
C TRP A 639 -2.69 -17.57 -19.05
N LEU A 640 -1.59 -17.34 -19.78
CA LEU A 640 -1.03 -18.32 -20.71
C LEU A 640 -0.68 -19.61 -19.96
N ILE A 641 -0.16 -19.46 -18.75
CA ILE A 641 0.01 -20.53 -17.78
C ILE A 641 -0.81 -20.17 -16.54
N TYR A 642 -1.62 -21.10 -16.04
CA TYR A 642 -2.41 -20.88 -14.83
C TYR A 642 -2.52 -22.15 -14.01
N ASP A 643 -1.95 -22.12 -12.81
CA ASP A 643 -2.18 -23.14 -11.79
C ASP A 643 -3.37 -22.73 -10.91
N PRO A 644 -4.31 -23.65 -10.58
CA PRO A 644 -5.40 -23.40 -9.64
C PRO A 644 -4.97 -22.74 -8.32
N GLU A 645 -3.80 -23.12 -7.81
CA GLU A 645 -3.27 -22.63 -6.52
C GLU A 645 -2.80 -21.16 -6.60
N PHE A 646 -2.65 -20.60 -7.80
CA PHE A 646 -2.39 -19.16 -7.98
C PHE A 646 -3.52 -18.29 -7.43
N CYS A 647 -4.76 -18.79 -7.41
CA CYS A 647 -5.95 -18.04 -6.95
C CYS A 647 -6.10 -16.67 -7.66
N GLY A 648 -5.76 -16.63 -8.95
CA GLY A 648 -5.74 -15.40 -9.76
C GLY A 648 -4.66 -14.38 -9.38
N SER A 649 -3.69 -14.74 -8.54
CA SER A 649 -2.49 -13.94 -8.26
C SER A 649 -1.34 -14.39 -9.16
N TYR A 650 -0.60 -13.43 -9.69
CA TYR A 650 0.62 -13.66 -10.47
C TYR A 650 1.86 -13.16 -9.72
N SER A 651 1.79 -12.99 -8.39
CA SER A 651 2.99 -12.66 -7.59
C SER A 651 3.88 -13.89 -7.47
N ILE A 652 5.20 -13.71 -7.47
CA ILE A 652 6.15 -14.84 -7.35
C ILE A 652 5.94 -15.65 -6.05
N LYS A 653 5.54 -14.98 -4.97
CA LYS A 653 5.19 -15.57 -3.66
C LYS A 653 3.94 -16.47 -3.71
N LYS A 654 3.20 -16.44 -4.82
CA LYS A 654 2.07 -17.33 -5.12
C LYS A 654 2.39 -18.30 -6.25
N THR A 655 3.06 -17.85 -7.31
CA THR A 655 3.32 -18.68 -8.49
C THR A 655 4.43 -19.69 -8.25
N GLN A 656 5.55 -19.30 -7.64
CA GLN A 656 6.66 -20.22 -7.36
C GLN A 656 6.23 -21.42 -6.50
N PRO A 657 5.65 -21.26 -5.28
CA PRO A 657 5.34 -22.41 -4.44
C PRO A 657 4.23 -23.32 -5.02
N ALA A 658 3.34 -22.77 -5.86
CA ALA A 658 2.32 -23.54 -6.57
C ALA A 658 2.90 -24.36 -7.72
N LEU A 659 3.89 -23.82 -8.44
CA LEU A 659 4.58 -24.54 -9.52
C LEU A 659 5.55 -25.58 -8.97
N ASP A 660 6.31 -25.23 -7.93
CA ASP A 660 7.20 -26.15 -7.22
C ASP A 660 7.36 -25.71 -5.75
N SER A 661 6.94 -26.56 -4.81
CA SER A 661 6.94 -26.24 -3.38
C SER A 661 8.23 -26.61 -2.64
N THR A 662 9.23 -27.18 -3.34
CA THR A 662 10.49 -27.63 -2.72
C THR A 662 11.37 -26.47 -2.27
N LEU A 663 11.32 -25.33 -2.98
CA LEU A 663 11.97 -24.10 -2.56
C LEU A 663 11.08 -23.35 -1.54
N SER A 664 11.56 -23.18 -0.31
CA SER A 664 10.83 -22.58 0.80
C SER A 664 11.61 -21.46 1.48
N TYR A 665 10.93 -20.41 1.94
CA TYR A 665 11.51 -19.26 2.65
C TYR A 665 11.44 -19.37 4.19
N GLN A 666 10.92 -20.50 4.71
CA GLN A 666 10.62 -20.66 6.13
C GLN A 666 11.87 -20.73 7.02
N ASP A 667 13.02 -21.06 6.43
CA ASP A 667 14.34 -21.12 7.08
C ASP A 667 14.99 -19.74 7.26
N LEU A 668 14.50 -18.70 6.58
CA LEU A 668 15.11 -17.37 6.58
C LEU A 668 14.53 -16.46 7.66
N LYS A 669 15.42 -15.74 8.38
CA LYS A 669 15.01 -14.74 9.39
C LYS A 669 14.35 -13.51 8.76
N ILE A 670 14.77 -13.15 7.56
CA ILE A 670 14.18 -12.11 6.72
C ILE A 670 13.55 -12.82 5.52
N ASN A 671 12.24 -12.64 5.34
CA ASN A 671 11.46 -13.38 4.35
C ASN A 671 10.42 -12.49 3.64
N LYS A 672 10.59 -11.16 3.72
CA LYS A 672 9.73 -10.16 3.09
C LYS A 672 10.52 -8.90 2.75
N GLY A 673 10.34 -8.39 1.53
CA GLY A 673 10.90 -7.12 1.06
C GLY A 673 10.66 -5.94 2.00
N ASP A 674 9.42 -5.70 2.47
CA ASP A 674 9.15 -4.59 3.42
C ASP A 674 10.01 -4.67 4.70
N LYS A 675 10.28 -5.90 5.18
CA LYS A 675 11.16 -6.10 6.33
C LYS A 675 12.63 -5.84 5.96
N ALA A 676 13.05 -6.21 4.76
CA ALA A 676 14.39 -5.94 4.24
C ALA A 676 14.64 -4.43 4.13
N SER A 677 13.73 -3.68 3.50
CA SER A 677 13.77 -2.21 3.40
C SER A 677 13.84 -1.56 4.79
N ALA A 678 12.97 -1.97 5.73
CA ALA A 678 12.95 -1.42 7.09
C ALA A 678 14.24 -1.68 7.86
N THR A 679 14.79 -2.88 7.73
CA THR A 679 16.05 -3.25 8.40
C THR A 679 17.21 -2.42 7.85
N PHE A 680 17.26 -2.21 6.53
CA PHE A 680 18.28 -1.35 5.93
C PHE A 680 18.11 0.12 6.35
N ARG A 681 16.88 0.64 6.42
CA ARG A 681 16.63 2.00 6.95
C ARG A 681 17.12 2.16 8.37
N GLN A 682 16.84 1.18 9.25
CA GLN A 682 17.31 1.20 10.63
C GLN A 682 18.84 1.19 10.74
N PHE A 683 19.53 0.52 9.81
CA PHE A 683 20.98 0.61 9.70
C PHE A 683 21.42 2.03 9.31
N MET A 684 20.85 2.60 8.24
CA MET A 684 21.20 3.96 7.79
C MET A 684 20.89 5.04 8.81
N ASP A 685 19.79 4.91 9.55
CA ASP A 685 19.35 5.83 10.60
C ASP A 685 20.09 5.60 11.93
N LYS A 686 21.10 4.71 11.95
CA LYS A 686 21.97 4.39 13.11
C LYS A 686 21.24 3.80 14.31
N VAL A 687 20.07 3.21 14.09
CA VAL A 687 19.33 2.42 15.09
C VAL A 687 20.04 1.08 15.29
N ILE A 688 20.52 0.48 14.20
CA ILE A 688 21.35 -0.73 14.23
C ILE A 688 22.83 -0.33 14.18
N ALA A 689 23.62 -0.84 15.12
CA ALA A 689 25.07 -0.62 15.13
C ALA A 689 25.77 -1.32 13.94
N PRO A 690 26.82 -0.73 13.33
CA PRO A 690 27.51 -1.31 12.18
C PRO A 690 28.05 -2.73 12.41
N GLU A 691 28.46 -3.05 13.64
CA GLU A 691 28.96 -4.38 14.02
C GLU A 691 27.84 -5.42 14.01
N ILE A 692 26.62 -5.04 14.39
CA ILE A 692 25.44 -5.91 14.35
C ILE A 692 25.02 -6.14 12.90
N TRP A 693 24.99 -5.08 12.09
CA TRP A 693 24.70 -5.16 10.66
C TRP A 693 25.63 -6.16 9.97
N THR A 694 26.95 -5.94 10.12
CA THR A 694 27.98 -6.72 9.45
C THR A 694 27.99 -8.19 9.87
N ASN A 695 27.87 -8.47 11.18
CA ASN A 695 28.09 -9.82 11.70
C ASN A 695 26.81 -10.68 11.81
N ILE A 696 25.62 -10.08 11.79
CA ILE A 696 24.37 -10.80 12.07
C ILE A 696 23.35 -10.65 10.94
N ILE A 697 23.12 -9.42 10.46
CA ILE A 697 21.97 -9.11 9.60
C ILE A 697 22.32 -9.27 8.12
N ARG A 698 23.52 -8.84 7.72
CA ARG A 698 23.96 -8.80 6.33
C ARG A 698 23.81 -10.15 5.62
N GLU A 699 24.29 -11.22 6.22
CA GLU A 699 24.22 -12.57 5.66
C GLU A 699 22.78 -13.06 5.49
N ASP A 700 21.87 -12.70 6.41
CA ASP A 700 20.46 -13.05 6.32
C ASP A 700 19.76 -12.25 5.21
N MET A 701 20.14 -10.99 5.00
CA MET A 701 19.65 -10.16 3.90
C MET A 701 20.10 -10.69 2.54
N LEU A 702 21.37 -11.06 2.40
CA LEU A 702 21.92 -11.65 1.16
C LEU A 702 21.14 -12.90 0.76
N LYS A 703 21.01 -13.86 1.69
CA LYS A 703 20.28 -15.12 1.45
C LYS A 703 18.83 -14.91 1.04
N TYR A 704 18.17 -13.86 1.54
CA TYR A 704 16.79 -13.54 1.16
C TYR A 704 16.70 -13.08 -0.31
N CYS A 705 17.52 -12.13 -0.73
CA CYS A 705 17.53 -11.65 -2.12
C CYS A 705 18.03 -12.74 -3.09
N ASP A 706 19.03 -13.53 -2.67
CA ASP A 706 19.49 -14.70 -3.42
C ASP A 706 18.33 -15.68 -3.69
N ARG A 707 17.47 -15.87 -2.69
CA ARG A 707 16.30 -16.74 -2.81
C ARG A 707 15.28 -16.23 -3.82
N ASP A 708 15.07 -14.92 -3.92
CA ASP A 708 14.10 -14.35 -4.86
C ASP A 708 14.54 -14.57 -6.32
N THR A 709 15.82 -14.39 -6.64
CA THR A 709 16.33 -14.75 -7.99
C THR A 709 16.34 -16.26 -8.26
N LEU A 710 16.63 -17.10 -7.25
CA LEU A 710 16.50 -18.56 -7.41
C LEU A 710 15.05 -18.98 -7.64
N ALA A 711 14.08 -18.32 -7.01
CA ALA A 711 12.66 -18.55 -7.24
C ALA A 711 12.25 -18.24 -8.70
N MET A 712 12.89 -17.26 -9.35
CA MET A 712 12.68 -17.00 -10.78
C MET A 712 13.17 -18.18 -11.64
N VAL A 713 14.33 -18.75 -11.31
CA VAL A 713 14.84 -19.96 -11.99
C VAL A 713 13.86 -21.13 -11.82
N VAL A 714 13.34 -21.36 -10.61
CA VAL A 714 12.31 -22.38 -10.34
C VAL A 714 11.08 -22.17 -11.22
N VAL A 715 10.58 -20.94 -11.29
CA VAL A 715 9.41 -20.61 -12.12
C VAL A 715 9.68 -20.92 -13.59
N LEU A 716 10.82 -20.49 -14.13
CA LEU A 716 11.19 -20.77 -15.52
C LEU A 716 11.32 -22.28 -15.77
N GLN A 717 12.03 -23.02 -14.91
CA GLN A 717 12.22 -24.47 -15.03
C GLN A 717 10.86 -25.21 -15.04
N SER A 718 9.94 -24.81 -14.16
CA SER A 718 8.59 -25.37 -14.09
C SER A 718 7.74 -25.03 -15.32
N VAL A 719 7.84 -23.81 -15.83
CA VAL A 719 7.19 -23.40 -17.09
C VAL A 719 7.71 -24.24 -18.25
N VAL A 720 9.02 -24.39 -18.39
CA VAL A 720 9.66 -25.21 -19.44
C VAL A 720 9.22 -26.67 -19.34
N LYS A 721 9.15 -27.23 -18.12
CA LYS A 721 8.67 -28.59 -17.90
C LYS A 721 7.22 -28.78 -18.36
N LEU A 722 6.32 -27.87 -17.98
CA LEU A 722 4.91 -27.90 -18.40
C LEU A 722 4.77 -27.82 -19.93
N ILE A 723 5.55 -26.95 -20.58
CA ILE A 723 5.55 -26.81 -22.04
C ILE A 723 6.06 -28.09 -22.70
N LYS A 724 7.15 -28.68 -22.20
CA LYS A 724 7.71 -29.94 -22.71
C LYS A 724 6.72 -31.09 -22.65
N GLU A 725 5.90 -31.17 -21.61
CA GLU A 725 4.88 -32.22 -21.46
C GLU A 725 3.76 -32.12 -22.50
N VAL A 726 3.34 -30.89 -22.88
CA VAL A 726 2.26 -30.68 -23.87
C VAL A 726 2.76 -30.49 -25.30
N LYS A 727 4.04 -30.11 -25.48
CA LYS A 727 4.68 -29.88 -26.77
C LYS A 727 6.16 -30.34 -26.71
N PRO A 728 6.45 -31.64 -26.91
CA PRO A 728 7.82 -32.16 -26.80
C PRO A 728 8.82 -31.58 -27.79
N ASP A 729 8.35 -31.13 -28.96
CA ASP A 729 9.12 -30.52 -30.05
C ASP A 729 9.31 -28.99 -29.91
N PHE A 730 9.03 -28.42 -28.73
CA PHE A 730 9.07 -26.97 -28.55
C PHE A 730 10.45 -26.35 -28.84
N LYS A 731 11.54 -27.08 -28.56
CA LYS A 731 12.91 -26.60 -28.75
C LYS A 731 13.23 -26.28 -30.20
N GLU A 732 12.91 -27.18 -31.13
CA GLU A 732 13.12 -26.95 -32.58
C GLU A 732 12.37 -25.70 -33.06
N THR A 733 11.21 -25.43 -32.47
CA THR A 733 10.44 -24.22 -32.79
C THR A 733 11.12 -22.96 -32.24
N VAL A 734 11.61 -23.00 -31.00
CA VAL A 734 12.33 -21.88 -30.37
C VAL A 734 13.63 -21.57 -31.14
N GLU A 735 14.41 -22.58 -31.50
CA GLU A 735 15.65 -22.43 -32.27
C GLU A 735 15.40 -21.76 -33.63
N ARG A 736 14.35 -22.19 -34.34
CA ARG A 736 13.95 -21.56 -35.61
C ARG A 736 13.57 -20.09 -35.42
N LEU A 737 12.82 -19.75 -34.37
CA LEU A 737 12.43 -18.36 -34.10
C LEU A 737 13.65 -17.48 -33.82
N ASN A 738 14.65 -18.00 -33.09
CA ASN A 738 15.88 -17.27 -32.84
C ASN A 738 16.71 -17.10 -34.12
N GLY A 739 16.84 -18.13 -34.95
CA GLY A 739 17.57 -18.05 -36.23
C GLY A 739 16.93 -17.12 -37.27
N GLU A 740 15.60 -17.02 -37.30
CA GLU A 740 14.87 -16.06 -38.16
C GLU A 740 15.15 -14.61 -37.75
N GLU A 741 15.28 -14.30 -36.45
CA GLU A 741 15.64 -12.96 -35.99
C GLU A 741 17.08 -12.56 -36.31
N GLU A 742 18.01 -13.52 -36.20
CA GLU A 742 19.43 -13.30 -36.57
C GLU A 742 19.63 -13.07 -38.07
N CYS A 743 18.70 -13.53 -38.92
CA CYS A 743 18.74 -13.25 -40.37
C CYS A 743 18.12 -11.90 -40.76
N ILE A 744 17.36 -11.26 -39.85
CA ILE A 744 16.64 -10.00 -40.09
C ILE A 744 17.42 -8.79 -39.54
N LYS A 745 18.26 -9.00 -38.52
CA LYS A 745 19.23 -8.01 -38.01
C LYS A 745 20.50 -8.02 -38.85
#